data_AF-A0A9W9Q6Z8-F1
#
_entry.id   AF-A0A9W9Q6Z8-F1
#
_cell.length_a   1.000
_cell.length_b   1.000
_cell.length_c   1.000
_cell.angle_alpha   90.00
_cell.angle_beta   90.00
_cell.angle_gamma   90.00
#
_symmetry.space_group_name_H-M   'P 1'
#
loop_
_entity.id
_entity.type
_entity.pdbx_description
1 polymer ?
#
loop_
_entity_poly.entity_id
_entity_poly.type
_entity_poly.pdbx_seq_one_letter_code
_entity_poly.pdbx_strand_id
1 'polypeptide(L)'
;VLNGQSHVLIGQPPLSSGRPTSGVLADDCTLDTVSSQGARVSKHSRGSASRTEKFRRRESSRTLRGHRLSASQQLANYADASELASGKPIGTNFSLTKEPAYANYDLDTRPGFRRFHSDPNAVPSSANEKIGGDESMEDLPPKGGLSQSTPETNPITEEQLINEVRGIYAGLVMVEKKCIEIDKQQTESKAELSGSQWQALISLHRTLLYEHHDFFLASQHPSASLVLKRLADKYAMPARMWRYGIHSFLELLRQKLPESLDYMLNFINLAYSMMTLLLESVSAFRDTWIECLGDLARYRMAVEESDMRDREVWAGVSRYWYNQDADRNPDVGRIQHHLAVLARPDVLQQLFYYAKALVSVRPFPNARESVILLFNPYNGQPLHQLTMVTAFIATHGVLFTRGPTEQFIILANHFLALLRREIRRLSRQGQQGVYMMSCNFASMLQYGEPEAVMAMEFSKQREIETVDEAHAFALEWTRGSDNAGPSSESATVTIDRISTQMAFQGSCLAFHTLAVLLDQMGDPNIYPSVHTSLAFIWCLALHPPAMQQLEQMIPWPAIAQFLNTLFRPDTIVAKVEHASFPLFNDGTIQQLPEDFLIRGQAWSQLYYPEKFFEGAPSEDERPIIEDPSAAIPRRHRCLWLGAKIATFNRWMAYTSIRRFEATQLAREFAQTAGSCGGLNSQALVANSSHVDIEMSGA
;
A
#
# COMPACT_ATOMS: atom_id res chain seq x y z
N VAL A 1 40.52 -67.93 4.37
CA VAL A 1 41.86 -67.37 4.69
C VAL A 1 41.84 -65.93 4.18
N LEU A 2 41.37 -64.98 5.02
CA LEU A 2 42.15 -63.86 5.61
C LEU A 2 42.79 -62.98 4.52
N ASN A 3 42.63 -61.65 4.36
CA ASN A 3 42.20 -60.47 5.14
C ASN A 3 41.77 -59.41 4.07
N GLY A 4 41.05 -58.31 4.31
CA GLY A 4 40.61 -57.61 5.49
C GLY A 4 40.12 -56.20 5.08
N GLN A 5 39.36 -55.57 5.98
CA GLN A 5 38.83 -54.18 5.97
C GLN A 5 37.46 -53.94 5.32
N SER A 6 36.45 -54.23 6.14
CA SER A 6 35.13 -53.62 6.17
C SER A 6 35.19 -52.22 6.81
N HIS A 7 34.68 -51.19 6.14
CA HIS A 7 34.21 -49.95 6.78
C HIS A 7 32.69 -49.85 6.65
N VAL A 8 32.05 -49.83 7.82
CA VAL A 8 30.61 -49.73 8.03
C VAL A 8 30.19 -48.26 8.03
N LEU A 9 29.02 -48.02 7.42
CA LEU A 9 28.20 -46.81 7.44
C LEU A 9 28.11 -46.15 8.83
N ILE A 10 28.53 -44.90 8.92
CA ILE A 10 28.13 -43.97 9.98
C ILE A 10 27.52 -42.75 9.29
N GLY A 11 26.20 -42.60 9.44
CA GLY A 11 25.48 -41.41 9.01
C GLY A 11 25.98 -40.19 9.78
N GLN A 12 26.35 -39.14 9.02
CA GLN A 12 26.67 -37.85 9.59
C GLN A 12 25.37 -37.09 9.98
N PRO A 13 25.39 -36.36 11.09
CA PRO A 13 24.24 -35.60 11.59
C PRO A 13 23.97 -34.37 10.72
N PRO A 14 22.73 -33.85 10.71
CA PRO A 14 22.40 -32.64 9.97
C PRO A 14 23.19 -31.45 10.53
N LEU A 15 23.82 -30.71 9.61
CA LEU A 15 24.46 -29.44 9.87
C LEU A 15 23.50 -28.51 10.61
N SER A 16 23.92 -28.11 11.80
CA SER A 16 23.29 -27.11 12.65
C SER A 16 22.91 -25.87 11.83
N SER A 17 21.61 -25.58 11.76
CA SER A 17 21.07 -24.33 11.27
C SER A 17 21.65 -23.18 12.11
N GLY A 18 22.64 -22.50 11.55
CA GLY A 18 23.13 -21.24 12.07
C GLY A 18 21.98 -20.24 12.15
N ARG A 19 21.79 -19.71 13.35
CA ARG A 19 20.99 -18.54 13.72
C ARG A 19 20.83 -17.56 12.54
N PRO A 20 19.63 -17.33 11.99
CA PRO A 20 19.38 -16.12 11.22
C PRO A 20 19.47 -14.97 12.22
N THR A 21 20.39 -14.04 12.00
CA THR A 21 20.37 -12.75 12.68
C THR A 21 18.97 -12.17 12.51
N SER A 22 18.30 -11.94 13.65
CA SER A 22 17.00 -11.27 13.78
C SER A 22 16.89 -10.15 12.75
N GLY A 23 15.82 -10.19 11.96
CA GLY A 23 15.53 -9.16 10.98
C GLY A 23 15.62 -7.80 11.64
N VAL A 24 16.53 -6.98 11.14
CA VAL A 24 16.60 -5.55 11.47
C VAL A 24 15.23 -4.97 11.10
N LEU A 25 14.41 -4.67 12.10
CA LEU A 25 13.36 -3.67 11.97
C LEU A 25 14.12 -2.40 11.56
N ALA A 26 14.07 -2.04 10.29
CA ALA A 26 14.68 -0.80 9.82
C ALA A 26 14.14 0.35 10.69
N ASP A 27 15.05 1.06 11.35
CA ASP A 27 14.80 2.27 12.10
C ASP A 27 14.24 3.33 11.14
N ASP A 28 12.93 3.38 10.92
CA ASP A 28 12.33 4.36 10.02
C ASP A 28 10.87 4.71 10.37
N CYS A 29 10.49 4.56 11.64
CA CYS A 29 9.24 5.13 12.18
C CYS A 29 9.45 6.57 12.71
N THR A 30 10.05 7.45 11.90
CA THR A 30 9.98 8.90 12.18
C THR A 30 8.85 9.52 11.38
N LEU A 31 7.73 9.83 12.06
CA LEU A 31 6.70 10.78 11.60
C LEU A 31 7.23 12.23 11.45
N ASP A 32 8.55 12.44 11.56
CA ASP A 32 9.18 13.76 11.63
C ASP A 32 9.10 14.54 10.30
N THR A 33 8.66 13.94 9.20
CA THR A 33 8.56 14.60 7.89
C THR A 33 7.17 15.16 7.53
N VAL A 34 6.16 15.08 8.42
CA VAL A 34 4.82 15.62 8.12
C VAL A 34 4.71 17.15 8.35
N SER A 35 5.76 17.82 8.81
CA SER A 35 5.68 19.24 9.18
C SER A 35 6.66 20.16 8.44
N SER A 36 6.70 20.12 7.10
CA SER A 36 7.01 21.32 6.29
C SER A 36 6.98 21.01 4.79
N GLN A 37 5.81 21.15 4.16
CA GLN A 37 5.56 21.54 2.76
C GLN A 37 4.29 20.84 2.26
N GLY A 38 3.22 21.61 2.06
CA GLY A 38 2.02 21.07 1.42
C GLY A 38 0.68 21.72 1.74
N ALA A 39 0.62 22.93 2.29
CA ALA A 39 -0.63 23.68 2.37
C ALA A 39 -0.69 24.75 1.27
N ARG A 40 -0.98 24.35 0.02
CA ARG A 40 -1.57 25.25 -0.97
C ARG A 40 -3.04 24.88 -1.13
N VAL A 41 -3.89 25.78 -0.67
CA VAL A 41 -5.35 25.74 -0.72
C VAL A 41 -5.79 25.72 -2.19
N SER A 42 -6.30 24.58 -2.66
CA SER A 42 -7.20 24.56 -3.82
C SER A 42 -8.62 24.86 -3.33
N LYS A 43 -9.20 25.93 -3.85
CA LYS A 43 -10.60 26.30 -3.62
C LYS A 43 -11.48 25.42 -4.51
N HIS A 44 -12.38 24.62 -3.93
CA HIS A 44 -13.52 24.11 -4.69
C HIS A 44 -14.88 24.43 -4.06
N SER A 45 -15.63 25.15 -4.90
CA SER A 45 -17.06 25.11 -5.19
C SER A 45 -17.98 24.30 -4.27
N ARG A 46 -18.98 25.02 -3.74
CA ARG A 46 -20.22 24.49 -3.16
C ARG A 46 -20.97 23.64 -4.18
N GLY A 47 -21.23 22.38 -3.83
CA GLY A 47 -22.21 21.52 -4.48
C GLY A 47 -23.05 20.83 -3.40
N SER A 48 -24.35 21.09 -3.42
CA SER A 48 -25.36 20.51 -2.54
C SER A 48 -25.74 19.12 -3.04
N ALA A 49 -25.70 18.11 -2.16
CA ALA A 49 -26.52 16.91 -2.32
C ALA A 49 -26.81 16.27 -0.96
N SER A 50 -28.08 16.30 -0.60
CA SER A 50 -28.72 15.60 0.50
C SER A 50 -29.21 14.22 0.02
N ARG A 51 -28.91 13.14 0.75
CA ARG A 51 -29.90 12.10 1.07
C ARG A 51 -29.39 11.09 2.10
N THR A 52 -30.02 11.18 3.28
CA THR A 52 -30.35 10.14 4.27
C THR A 52 -29.67 8.77 4.20
N GLU A 53 -28.87 8.49 5.23
CA GLU A 53 -28.62 7.15 5.73
C GLU A 53 -29.01 7.10 7.21
N LYS A 54 -30.18 6.51 7.50
CA LYS A 54 -30.70 6.32 8.85
C LYS A 54 -30.11 5.03 9.40
N PHE A 55 -28.98 5.12 10.10
CA PHE A 55 -28.61 4.11 11.09
C PHE A 55 -28.70 4.70 12.50
N ARG A 56 -29.25 3.85 13.37
CA ARG A 56 -29.81 4.14 14.68
C ARG A 56 -28.71 4.53 15.68
N ARG A 57 -28.35 5.81 15.73
CA ARG A 57 -27.47 6.39 16.74
C ARG A 57 -28.29 6.71 18.00
N ARG A 58 -28.29 5.80 18.98
CA ARG A 58 -28.66 6.10 20.36
C ARG A 58 -27.59 5.50 21.27
N GLU A 59 -27.18 6.33 22.23
CA GLU A 59 -26.18 6.10 23.29
C GLU A 59 -24.70 6.36 22.92
N SER A 60 -24.35 7.64 22.78
CA SER A 60 -22.97 8.12 22.99
C SER A 60 -22.94 9.50 23.68
N SER A 61 -23.87 9.77 24.61
CA SER A 61 -23.93 11.04 25.35
C SER A 61 -23.99 10.86 26.87
N ARG A 62 -23.44 9.77 27.40
CA ARG A 62 -23.42 9.51 28.85
C ARG A 62 -22.00 9.23 29.36
N THR A 63 -21.10 10.20 29.24
CA THR A 63 -19.85 10.25 30.03
C THR A 63 -19.15 11.59 29.84
N LEU A 64 -19.69 12.68 30.38
CA LEU A 64 -18.94 13.96 30.48
C LEU A 64 -19.29 14.75 31.76
N ARG A 65 -19.69 14.04 32.83
CA ARG A 65 -19.73 14.59 34.19
C ARG A 65 -19.13 13.60 35.18
N GLY A 66 -17.80 13.57 35.20
CA GLY A 66 -17.03 13.18 36.38
C GLY A 66 -16.30 14.43 36.88
N HIS A 67 -16.35 14.70 38.18
CA HIS A 67 -15.55 15.76 38.79
C HIS A 67 -14.07 15.48 38.53
N ARG A 68 -13.43 16.30 37.68
CA ARG A 68 -11.99 16.26 37.44
C ARG A 68 -11.27 16.76 38.70
N LEU A 69 -10.32 15.95 39.20
CA LEU A 69 -9.38 16.38 40.24
C LEU A 69 -8.54 17.54 39.71
N SER A 70 -8.18 18.49 40.58
CA SER A 70 -7.37 19.64 40.15
C SER A 70 -5.97 19.18 39.68
N ALA A 71 -5.31 19.96 38.82
CA ALA A 71 -3.94 19.69 38.38
C ALA A 71 -2.98 19.47 39.57
N SER A 72 -3.25 20.09 40.72
CA SER A 72 -2.50 19.92 41.99
C SER A 72 -2.78 18.58 42.70
N GLN A 73 -3.96 17.99 42.53
CA GLN A 73 -4.30 16.67 43.07
C GLN A 73 -3.80 15.53 42.17
N GLN A 74 -3.75 15.76 40.87
CA GLN A 74 -3.04 14.90 39.93
C GLN A 74 -1.54 14.87 40.27
N LEU A 75 -0.92 16.01 40.59
CA LEU A 75 0.49 16.13 41.00
C LEU A 75 0.90 15.23 42.18
N ALA A 76 0.03 15.00 43.17
CA ALA A 76 0.32 14.16 44.34
C ALA A 76 0.41 12.67 43.98
N ASN A 77 -0.45 12.19 43.07
CA ASN A 77 -0.40 10.81 42.59
C ASN A 77 0.80 10.53 41.67
N TYR A 78 1.46 11.57 41.15
CA TYR A 78 2.62 11.44 40.26
C TYR A 78 3.97 11.75 40.91
N ALA A 79 4.00 12.15 42.19
CA ALA A 79 5.25 12.33 42.94
C ALA A 79 5.86 10.98 43.34
N ASP A 80 5.03 9.99 43.69
CA ASP A 80 5.46 8.63 44.06
C ASP A 80 6.12 7.85 42.90
N ALA A 81 5.71 8.11 41.65
CA ALA A 81 6.34 7.48 40.48
C ALA A 81 7.80 7.92 40.27
N SER A 82 8.19 9.10 40.78
CA SER A 82 9.56 9.60 40.72
C SER A 82 10.50 8.86 41.68
N GLU A 83 9.98 8.31 42.79
CA GLU A 83 10.78 7.53 43.74
C GLU A 83 11.00 6.08 43.26
N LEU A 84 10.06 5.53 42.48
CA LEU A 84 10.15 4.17 41.89
C LEU A 84 11.32 3.96 40.91
N ALA A 85 11.87 5.03 40.33
CA ALA A 85 12.99 4.98 39.38
C ALA A 85 14.38 5.10 40.06
N SER A 86 14.45 5.34 41.37
CA SER A 86 15.69 5.74 42.06
C SER A 86 16.52 4.59 42.67
N GLY A 87 16.14 3.32 42.47
CA GLY A 87 16.94 2.17 42.88
C GLY A 87 17.18 2.00 44.39
N LYS A 88 16.41 2.69 45.25
CA LYS A 88 16.50 2.52 46.72
C LYS A 88 15.45 1.53 47.25
N PRO A 89 15.80 0.65 48.19
CA PRO A 89 14.84 -0.22 48.85
C PRO A 89 14.01 0.63 49.82
N ILE A 90 12.69 0.70 49.61
CA ILE A 90 11.78 1.34 50.57
C ILE A 90 11.22 0.26 51.49
N GLY A 91 11.40 0.50 52.80
CA GLY A 91 10.98 -0.39 53.87
C GLY A 91 9.47 -0.63 53.88
N THR A 92 9.12 -1.85 54.27
CA THR A 92 7.77 -2.35 54.49
C THR A 92 6.94 -1.39 55.35
N ASN A 93 6.03 -0.64 54.74
CA ASN A 93 4.72 -0.22 55.25
C ASN A 93 4.07 0.75 54.24
N PHE A 94 3.39 0.22 53.22
CA PHE A 94 2.49 1.00 52.38
C PHE A 94 1.17 0.25 52.20
N SER A 95 0.10 0.81 52.76
CA SER A 95 -1.28 0.33 52.65
C SER A 95 -2.04 1.28 51.74
N LEU A 96 -2.39 0.81 50.54
CA LEU A 96 -3.29 1.51 49.62
C LEU A 96 -4.73 1.44 50.16
N THR A 97 -5.12 2.38 51.01
CA THR A 97 -6.54 2.65 51.28
C THR A 97 -6.94 3.97 50.65
N LYS A 98 -7.22 3.93 49.35
CA LYS A 98 -8.35 4.57 48.66
C LYS A 98 -8.13 4.50 47.15
N GLU A 99 -8.73 3.48 46.54
CA GLU A 99 -9.00 3.46 45.10
C GLU A 99 -9.92 4.62 44.70
N PRO A 100 -9.69 5.29 43.57
CA PRO A 100 -10.76 5.97 42.85
C PRO A 100 -11.65 4.89 42.22
N ALA A 101 -12.93 4.90 42.57
CA ALA A 101 -13.92 3.90 42.15
C ALA A 101 -14.04 3.78 40.62
N TYR A 102 -13.34 2.79 40.06
CA TYR A 102 -13.62 2.19 38.77
C TYR A 102 -13.42 0.66 38.89
N ALA A 103 -14.27 0.00 39.67
CA ALA A 103 -14.48 -1.44 39.58
C ALA A 103 -15.86 -1.80 40.17
N ASN A 104 -16.79 -2.18 39.30
CA ASN A 104 -17.81 -3.17 39.61
C ASN A 104 -18.36 -3.69 38.27
N TYR A 105 -17.65 -4.65 37.70
CA TYR A 105 -18.27 -5.79 37.02
C TYR A 105 -17.50 -7.03 37.44
N ASP A 106 -18.17 -7.86 38.25
CA ASP A 106 -17.75 -9.16 38.71
C ASP A 106 -17.42 -10.07 37.52
N LEU A 107 -16.20 -10.60 37.53
CA LEU A 107 -15.74 -11.75 36.76
C LEU A 107 -15.54 -12.90 37.75
N ASP A 108 -16.64 -13.52 38.18
CA ASP A 108 -16.66 -14.97 38.49
C ASP A 108 -18.09 -15.46 38.74
N THR A 109 -18.74 -15.91 37.67
CA THR A 109 -19.71 -17.01 37.70
C THR A 109 -19.87 -17.54 36.27
N ARG A 110 -19.17 -18.63 35.96
CA ARG A 110 -19.59 -19.55 34.88
C ARG A 110 -20.77 -20.37 35.42
N PRO A 111 -21.84 -20.58 34.63
CA PRO A 111 -21.82 -21.68 33.65
C PRO A 111 -22.60 -21.44 32.34
N GLY A 112 -22.15 -22.10 31.26
CA GLY A 112 -23.02 -22.46 30.12
C GLY A 112 -22.81 -21.70 28.82
N PHE A 113 -21.80 -22.11 28.03
CA PHE A 113 -21.65 -21.74 26.62
C PHE A 113 -22.84 -22.23 25.77
N ARG A 114 -23.41 -21.35 24.93
CA ARG A 114 -23.85 -21.73 23.57
C ARG A 114 -23.17 -20.81 22.55
N ARG A 115 -22.21 -21.40 21.84
CA ARG A 115 -21.66 -20.91 20.57
C ARG A 115 -22.77 -20.84 19.53
N PHE A 116 -22.73 -19.82 18.68
CA PHE A 116 -23.09 -19.99 17.28
C PHE A 116 -21.95 -19.46 16.42
N HIS A 117 -21.13 -20.41 15.94
CA HIS A 117 -20.44 -20.28 14.67
C HIS A 117 -21.49 -20.47 13.57
N SER A 118 -21.36 -19.70 12.49
CA SER A 118 -21.99 -20.01 11.21
C SER A 118 -21.04 -20.94 10.44
N ASP A 119 -21.47 -22.17 10.18
CA ASP A 119 -20.80 -23.12 9.26
C ASP A 119 -21.45 -22.99 7.86
N PRO A 120 -20.70 -23.02 6.74
CA PRO A 120 -21.13 -22.51 5.45
C PRO A 120 -21.81 -23.55 4.54
N ASN A 121 -22.60 -24.48 5.10
CA ASN A 121 -23.29 -25.52 4.30
C ASN A 121 -24.73 -25.76 4.79
N ALA A 122 -25.72 -24.95 4.36
CA ALA A 122 -27.12 -25.37 4.25
C ALA A 122 -27.98 -24.39 3.41
N VAL A 123 -28.76 -24.95 2.48
CA VAL A 123 -29.65 -24.30 1.49
C VAL A 123 -31.02 -23.94 2.12
N PRO A 124 -31.75 -22.91 1.63
CA PRO A 124 -32.94 -22.39 2.31
C PRO A 124 -34.26 -22.98 1.80
N SER A 125 -35.32 -22.91 2.62
CA SER A 125 -36.71 -23.10 2.18
C SER A 125 -37.68 -22.16 2.90
N SER A 126 -38.36 -21.34 2.08
CA SER A 126 -39.81 -20.95 2.05
C SER A 126 -40.68 -21.16 3.30
N ALA A 127 -41.74 -20.40 3.62
CA ALA A 127 -42.48 -19.29 3.02
C ALA A 127 -43.65 -18.92 3.98
N ASN A 128 -44.26 -17.74 3.74
CA ASN A 128 -45.67 -17.36 4.02
C ASN A 128 -46.12 -17.23 5.50
N GLU A 129 -47.02 -16.33 5.90
CA GLU A 129 -48.17 -15.78 5.17
C GLU A 129 -48.67 -14.42 5.75
N LYS A 130 -49.62 -13.83 5.01
CA LYS A 130 -50.17 -12.46 5.07
C LYS A 130 -51.30 -12.24 6.11
N ILE A 131 -51.76 -10.97 6.14
CA ILE A 131 -53.13 -10.41 6.37
C ILE A 131 -53.14 -9.49 7.64
N GLY A 132 -53.66 -8.26 7.69
CA GLY A 132 -54.40 -7.37 6.77
C GLY A 132 -55.58 -6.67 7.49
N GLY A 133 -55.59 -5.31 7.52
CA GLY A 133 -56.75 -4.39 7.80
C GLY A 133 -57.31 -4.32 9.25
N ASP A 134 -58.04 -3.30 9.73
CA ASP A 134 -58.37 -1.91 9.34
C ASP A 134 -59.15 -1.27 10.54
N GLU A 135 -59.30 0.06 10.55
CA GLU A 135 -60.32 0.89 11.24
C GLU A 135 -60.33 1.14 12.78
N SER A 136 -61.14 2.15 13.17
CA SER A 136 -60.87 3.26 14.09
C SER A 136 -61.89 3.49 15.23
N MET A 137 -61.44 4.24 16.26
CA MET A 137 -62.13 5.27 17.08
C MET A 137 -62.87 4.94 18.40
N GLU A 138 -62.65 5.86 19.36
CA GLU A 138 -63.42 6.30 20.56
C GLU A 138 -63.12 5.77 22.00
N ASP A 139 -62.42 6.66 22.74
CA ASP A 139 -62.65 7.24 24.09
C ASP A 139 -62.96 6.39 25.35
N LEU A 140 -62.07 6.52 26.36
CA LEU A 140 -62.38 6.59 27.81
C LEU A 140 -61.23 7.34 28.58
N PRO A 141 -61.50 7.97 29.76
CA PRO A 141 -60.84 9.21 30.26
C PRO A 141 -59.70 8.99 31.30
N PRO A 142 -59.01 10.05 31.81
CA PRO A 142 -57.61 9.98 32.22
C PRO A 142 -57.40 9.64 33.70
N LYS A 143 -56.30 8.92 34.00
CA LYS A 143 -55.75 8.84 35.37
C LYS A 143 -54.22 8.89 35.36
N GLY A 144 -53.69 9.93 36.01
CA GLY A 144 -52.44 9.90 36.76
C GLY A 144 -51.15 10.02 35.96
N GLY A 145 -50.80 11.24 35.56
CA GLY A 145 -49.45 11.56 35.10
C GLY A 145 -48.44 11.43 36.25
N LEU A 146 -47.60 10.39 36.19
CA LEU A 146 -46.27 10.40 36.79
C LEU A 146 -45.29 10.71 35.65
N SER A 147 -45.02 12.00 35.45
CA SER A 147 -43.95 12.45 34.57
C SER A 147 -42.61 11.95 35.13
N GLN A 148 -42.06 10.90 34.53
CA GLN A 148 -40.63 10.64 34.60
C GLN A 148 -39.93 11.74 33.80
N SER A 149 -39.34 12.70 34.51
CA SER A 149 -38.50 13.73 33.92
C SER A 149 -37.28 13.10 33.27
N THR A 150 -37.19 13.19 31.95
CA THR A 150 -35.91 13.06 31.24
C THR A 150 -35.01 14.21 31.70
N PRO A 151 -33.76 13.98 32.16
CA PRO A 151 -32.89 15.07 32.55
C PRO A 151 -32.55 15.92 31.31
N GLU A 152 -32.89 17.20 31.36
CA GLU A 152 -32.48 18.21 30.38
C GLU A 152 -30.96 18.33 30.40
N THR A 153 -30.28 17.74 29.41
CA THR A 153 -28.86 17.99 29.18
C THR A 153 -28.74 19.34 28.47
N ASN A 154 -28.34 20.37 29.20
CA ASN A 154 -27.95 21.66 28.60
C ASN A 154 -26.87 21.42 27.54
N PRO A 155 -27.00 22.02 26.33
CA PRO A 155 -25.99 21.87 25.29
C PRO A 155 -24.65 22.46 25.75
N ILE A 156 -23.55 21.74 25.49
CA ILE A 156 -22.19 22.17 25.83
C ILE A 156 -21.87 23.46 25.05
N THR A 157 -21.42 24.50 25.77
CA THR A 157 -21.06 25.79 25.17
C THR A 157 -19.63 25.79 24.64
N GLU A 158 -19.34 26.67 23.68
CA GLU A 158 -17.99 26.82 23.14
C GLU A 158 -16.97 27.23 24.22
N GLU A 159 -17.35 28.14 25.13
CA GLU A 159 -16.48 28.58 26.22
C GLU A 159 -16.10 27.44 27.17
N GLN A 160 -17.05 26.52 27.45
CA GLN A 160 -16.78 25.31 28.22
C GLN A 160 -15.76 24.43 27.51
N LEU A 161 -15.89 24.23 26.19
CA LEU A 161 -14.92 23.47 25.40
C LEU A 161 -13.54 24.12 25.38
N ILE A 162 -13.46 25.46 25.29
CA ILE A 162 -12.19 26.18 25.34
C ILE A 162 -11.47 25.91 26.67
N ASN A 163 -12.20 26.03 27.79
CA ASN A 163 -11.62 25.80 29.11
C ASN A 163 -11.23 24.33 29.32
N GLU A 164 -12.05 23.41 28.85
CA GLU A 164 -11.77 21.97 28.93
C GLU A 164 -10.51 21.60 28.12
N VAL A 165 -10.43 22.02 26.85
CA VAL A 165 -9.27 21.75 25.99
C VAL A 165 -7.99 22.34 26.59
N ARG A 166 -8.05 23.53 27.18
CA ARG A 166 -6.89 24.13 27.89
C ARG A 166 -6.46 23.30 29.09
N GLY A 167 -7.42 22.85 29.90
CA GLY A 167 -7.17 22.00 31.06
C GLY A 167 -6.54 20.66 30.68
N ILE A 168 -7.12 19.97 29.68
CA ILE A 168 -6.58 18.73 29.12
C ILE A 168 -5.15 18.96 28.62
N TYR A 169 -4.94 19.98 27.80
CA TYR A 169 -3.63 20.26 27.20
C TYR A 169 -2.54 20.48 28.26
N ALA A 170 -2.86 21.19 29.34
CA ALA A 170 -1.91 21.39 30.44
C ALA A 170 -1.55 20.06 31.13
N GLY A 171 -2.55 19.20 31.40
CA GLY A 171 -2.33 17.85 31.93
C GLY A 171 -1.48 16.98 31.02
N LEU A 172 -1.85 16.92 29.74
CA LEU A 172 -1.17 16.17 28.68
C LEU A 172 0.31 16.53 28.60
N VAL A 173 0.65 17.82 28.50
CA VAL A 173 2.05 18.28 28.39
C VAL A 173 2.87 17.87 29.62
N MET A 174 2.28 17.87 30.82
CA MET A 174 2.97 17.44 32.03
C MET A 174 3.26 15.93 32.01
N VAL A 175 2.29 15.10 31.61
CA VAL A 175 2.46 13.65 31.53
C VAL A 175 3.44 13.28 30.41
N GLU A 176 3.33 13.92 29.24
CA GLU A 176 4.24 13.72 28.11
C GLU A 176 5.69 14.01 28.49
N LYS A 177 5.94 15.13 29.18
CA LYS A 177 7.28 15.45 29.66
C LYS A 177 7.85 14.36 30.58
N LYS A 178 7.02 13.76 31.44
CA LYS A 178 7.43 12.67 32.32
C LYS A 178 7.72 11.39 31.56
N CYS A 179 6.90 11.01 30.58
CA CYS A 179 7.19 9.89 29.67
C CYS A 179 8.56 10.07 29.01
N ILE A 180 8.81 11.23 28.39
CA ILE A 180 10.07 11.52 27.71
C ILE A 180 11.27 11.39 28.66
N GLU A 181 11.18 11.97 29.85
CA GLU A 181 12.26 11.95 30.84
C GLU A 181 12.55 10.53 31.33
N ILE A 182 11.52 9.78 31.71
CA ILE A 182 11.68 8.43 32.26
C ILE A 182 12.12 7.44 31.17
N ASP A 183 11.51 7.48 29.97
CA ASP A 183 11.90 6.63 28.85
C ASP A 183 13.38 6.82 28.52
N LYS A 184 13.84 8.08 28.47
CA LYS A 184 15.25 8.40 28.23
C LYS A 184 16.16 7.82 29.32
N GLN A 185 15.81 8.02 30.59
CA GLN A 185 16.58 7.47 31.71
C GLN A 185 16.67 5.94 31.66
N GLN A 186 15.56 5.26 31.34
CA GLN A 186 15.53 3.80 31.26
C GLN A 186 16.23 3.24 30.02
N THR A 187 16.20 3.97 28.91
CA THR A 187 16.95 3.64 27.68
C THR A 187 18.46 3.69 27.92
N GLU A 188 18.93 4.70 28.66
CA GLU A 188 20.36 4.86 28.99
C GLU A 188 20.81 3.90 30.11
N SER A 189 19.87 3.40 30.93
CA SER A 189 20.14 2.49 32.03
C SER A 189 20.27 1.03 31.58
N LYS A 190 21.31 0.35 32.03
CA LYS A 190 21.46 -1.11 31.89
C LYS A 190 20.76 -1.91 32.99
N ALA A 191 20.17 -1.25 33.98
CA ALA A 191 19.49 -1.95 35.07
C ALA A 191 18.28 -2.74 34.55
N GLU A 192 18.05 -3.89 35.16
CA GLU A 192 16.82 -4.66 34.98
C GLU A 192 15.67 -3.96 35.70
N LEU A 193 14.53 -3.92 35.05
CA LEU A 193 13.30 -3.37 35.61
C LEU A 193 12.48 -4.49 36.23
N SER A 194 12.07 -4.30 37.47
CA SER A 194 11.13 -5.19 38.15
C SER A 194 9.73 -5.11 37.53
N GLY A 195 8.91 -6.14 37.73
CA GLY A 195 7.57 -6.17 37.18
C GLY A 195 6.66 -5.02 37.64
N SER A 196 6.83 -4.53 38.87
CA SER A 196 6.09 -3.36 39.36
C SER A 196 6.52 -2.08 38.65
N GLN A 197 7.80 -1.93 38.32
CA GLN A 197 8.30 -0.79 37.56
C GLN A 197 7.76 -0.81 36.12
N TRP A 198 7.73 -1.98 35.47
CA TRP A 198 7.10 -2.10 34.14
C TRP A 198 5.61 -1.73 34.16
N GLN A 199 4.86 -2.19 35.16
CA GLN A 199 3.44 -1.83 35.32
C GLN A 199 3.25 -0.33 35.57
N ALA A 200 4.15 0.32 36.29
CA ALA A 200 4.14 1.76 36.49
C ALA A 200 4.38 2.52 35.17
N LEU A 201 5.35 2.08 34.36
CA LEU A 201 5.61 2.66 33.03
C LEU A 201 4.42 2.49 32.08
N ILE A 202 3.83 1.29 32.00
CA ILE A 202 2.61 1.06 31.20
C ILE A 202 1.49 1.97 31.68
N SER A 203 1.31 2.14 33.00
CA SER A 203 0.27 3.00 33.55
C SER A 203 0.50 4.48 33.22
N LEU A 204 1.76 4.94 33.22
CA LEU A 204 2.13 6.29 32.81
C LEU A 204 1.79 6.54 31.34
N HIS A 205 2.19 5.64 30.43
CA HIS A 205 1.88 5.76 29.00
C HIS A 205 0.37 5.64 28.74
N ARG A 206 -0.33 4.77 29.45
CA ARG A 206 -1.80 4.67 29.40
C ARG A 206 -2.46 6.01 29.70
N THR A 207 -2.03 6.69 30.75
CA THR A 207 -2.53 8.02 31.09
C THR A 207 -2.26 9.02 29.97
N LEU A 208 -1.05 9.03 29.39
CA LEU A 208 -0.74 9.92 28.28
C LEU A 208 -1.68 9.69 27.08
N LEU A 209 -1.93 8.44 26.74
CA LEU A 209 -2.85 8.08 25.66
C LEU A 209 -4.30 8.53 25.96
N TYR A 210 -4.76 8.42 27.21
CA TYR A 210 -6.08 8.93 27.61
C TYR A 210 -6.18 10.45 27.52
N GLU A 211 -5.17 11.19 27.97
CA GLU A 211 -5.17 12.66 27.85
C GLU A 211 -5.17 13.10 26.38
N HIS A 212 -4.45 12.41 25.49
CA HIS A 212 -4.54 12.64 24.05
C HIS A 212 -5.94 12.35 23.51
N HIS A 213 -6.54 11.22 23.87
CA HIS A 213 -7.90 10.87 23.45
C HIS A 213 -8.92 11.92 23.88
N ASP A 214 -8.88 12.35 25.14
CA ASP A 214 -9.76 13.39 25.66
C ASP A 214 -9.54 14.72 24.93
N PHE A 215 -8.28 15.07 24.64
CA PHE A 215 -7.95 16.27 23.87
C PHE A 215 -8.61 16.22 22.48
N PHE A 216 -8.54 15.08 21.80
CA PHE A 216 -9.15 14.93 20.48
C PHE A 216 -10.68 14.99 20.55
N LEU A 217 -11.32 14.31 21.51
CA LEU A 217 -12.78 14.38 21.67
C LEU A 217 -13.27 15.80 21.97
N ALA A 218 -12.58 16.52 22.86
CA ALA A 218 -12.95 17.88 23.22
C ALA A 218 -12.71 18.87 22.08
N SER A 219 -11.53 18.80 21.43
CA SER A 219 -11.18 19.72 20.34
C SER A 219 -11.97 19.46 19.06
N GLN A 220 -12.36 18.21 18.78
CA GLN A 220 -13.15 17.81 17.60
C GLN A 220 -14.66 17.72 17.85
N HIS A 221 -15.12 18.12 19.04
CA HIS A 221 -16.54 18.09 19.39
C HIS A 221 -17.40 18.83 18.34
N PRO A 222 -18.64 18.38 18.05
CA PRO A 222 -19.51 19.03 17.06
C PRO A 222 -19.72 20.54 17.31
N SER A 223 -19.83 20.94 18.58
CA SER A 223 -19.95 22.35 19.00
C SER A 223 -18.63 23.14 19.03
N ALA A 224 -17.48 22.51 18.78
CA ALA A 224 -16.19 23.20 18.77
C ALA A 224 -16.05 24.08 17.52
N SER A 225 -15.52 25.29 17.68
CA SER A 225 -15.21 26.15 16.56
C SER A 225 -14.05 25.63 15.72
N LEU A 226 -13.94 26.16 14.50
CA LEU A 226 -12.84 25.81 13.59
C LEU A 226 -11.45 26.13 14.19
N VAL A 227 -11.36 27.13 15.05
CA VAL A 227 -10.12 27.48 15.76
C VAL A 227 -9.72 26.38 16.73
N LEU A 228 -10.67 25.87 17.52
CA LEU A 228 -10.42 24.75 18.43
C LEU A 228 -10.06 23.46 17.67
N LYS A 229 -10.80 23.14 16.60
CA LYS A 229 -10.53 21.94 15.79
C LYS A 229 -9.13 21.93 15.20
N ARG A 230 -8.61 23.10 14.79
CA ARG A 230 -7.25 23.26 14.24
C ARG A 230 -6.13 23.14 15.28
N LEU A 231 -6.42 23.10 16.58
CA LEU A 231 -5.38 22.99 17.61
C LEU A 231 -4.65 21.66 17.54
N ALA A 232 -5.35 20.58 17.19
CA ALA A 232 -4.74 19.26 17.02
C ALA A 232 -3.63 19.27 15.96
N ASP A 233 -3.87 19.89 14.81
CA ASP A 233 -2.85 20.10 13.77
C ASP A 233 -1.76 21.06 14.23
N LYS A 234 -2.17 22.21 14.79
CA LYS A 234 -1.25 23.28 15.22
C LYS A 234 -0.21 22.78 16.22
N TYR A 235 -0.60 21.87 17.11
CA TYR A 235 0.28 21.31 18.12
C TYR A 235 0.82 19.93 17.74
N ALA A 236 0.59 19.46 16.51
CA ALA A 236 1.01 18.16 16.02
C ALA A 236 0.60 17.01 16.96
N MET A 237 -0.63 17.07 17.50
CA MET A 237 -1.11 16.12 18.51
C MET A 237 -1.03 14.66 18.05
N PRO A 238 -1.40 14.28 16.80
CA PRO A 238 -1.27 12.89 16.36
C PRO A 238 0.18 12.42 16.33
N ALA A 239 1.10 13.23 15.80
CA ALA A 239 2.52 12.90 15.73
C ALA A 239 3.16 12.79 17.12
N ARG A 240 2.80 13.67 18.05
CA ARG A 240 3.25 13.62 19.45
C ARG A 240 2.73 12.39 20.19
N MET A 241 1.45 12.06 20.02
CA MET A 241 0.85 10.86 20.60
C MET A 241 1.57 9.60 20.13
N TRP A 242 1.84 9.50 18.82
CA TRP A 242 2.62 8.39 18.29
C TRP A 242 4.04 8.38 18.86
N ARG A 243 4.78 9.48 18.71
CA ARG A 243 6.21 9.56 19.06
C ARG A 243 6.47 9.30 20.55
N TYR A 244 5.76 10.00 21.42
CA TYR A 244 6.01 10.02 22.87
C TYR A 244 5.04 9.15 23.67
N GLY A 245 3.85 8.88 23.13
CA GLY A 245 2.86 8.04 23.77
C GLY A 245 3.06 6.55 23.48
N ILE A 246 3.49 6.20 22.26
CA ILE A 246 3.50 4.82 21.77
C ILE A 246 4.91 4.37 21.39
N HIS A 247 5.52 5.03 20.41
CA HIS A 247 6.74 4.58 19.75
C HIS A 247 7.94 4.55 20.68
N SER A 248 8.22 5.63 21.43
CA SER A 248 9.37 5.68 22.36
C SER A 248 9.33 4.53 23.37
N PHE A 249 8.15 4.23 23.89
CA PHE A 249 7.99 3.18 24.88
C PHE A 249 8.05 1.78 24.26
N LEU A 250 7.49 1.58 23.06
CA LEU A 250 7.67 0.33 22.30
C LEU A 250 9.15 0.05 22.04
N GLU A 251 9.94 1.08 21.72
CA GLU A 251 11.37 0.94 21.51
C GLU A 251 12.12 0.60 22.80
N LEU A 252 11.77 1.24 23.93
CA LEU A 252 12.32 0.87 25.24
C LEU A 252 12.00 -0.61 25.57
N LEU A 253 10.76 -1.02 25.37
CA LEU A 253 10.33 -2.41 25.57
C LEU A 253 11.12 -3.35 24.66
N ARG A 254 11.23 -3.05 23.36
CA ARG A 254 11.96 -3.85 22.37
C ARG A 254 13.43 -4.04 22.75
N GLN A 255 14.10 -3.00 23.23
CA GLN A 255 15.51 -3.07 23.64
C GLN A 255 15.75 -3.96 24.87
N LYS A 256 14.72 -4.23 25.66
CA LYS A 256 14.77 -5.04 26.89
C LYS A 256 14.17 -6.45 26.69
N LEU A 257 14.06 -6.91 25.44
CA LEU A 257 13.69 -8.28 25.13
C LEU A 257 14.84 -9.24 25.47
N PRO A 258 14.54 -10.47 25.92
CA PRO A 258 13.21 -11.09 26.01
C PRO A 258 12.41 -10.76 27.27
N GLU A 259 13.00 -10.15 28.30
CA GLU A 259 12.39 -9.98 29.63
C GLU A 259 11.15 -9.07 29.62
N SER A 260 11.06 -8.16 28.67
CA SER A 260 9.94 -7.23 28.49
C SER A 260 8.75 -7.78 27.69
N LEU A 261 8.83 -9.02 27.17
CA LEU A 261 7.91 -9.53 26.16
C LEU A 261 6.42 -9.40 26.54
N ASP A 262 6.03 -9.91 27.72
CA ASP A 262 4.64 -9.87 28.17
C ASP A 262 4.13 -8.43 28.36
N TYR A 263 5.00 -7.52 28.81
CA TYR A 263 4.71 -6.10 28.97
C TYR A 263 4.55 -5.41 27.61
N MET A 264 5.37 -5.78 26.63
CA MET A 264 5.27 -5.28 25.27
C MET A 264 3.97 -5.71 24.61
N LEU A 265 3.59 -6.98 24.74
CA LEU A 265 2.32 -7.49 24.22
C LEU A 265 1.11 -6.81 24.88
N ASN A 266 1.15 -6.61 26.20
CA ASN A 266 0.11 -5.87 26.93
C ASN A 266 0.00 -4.42 26.41
N PHE A 267 1.13 -3.73 26.26
CA PHE A 267 1.13 -2.35 25.79
C PHE A 267 0.66 -2.21 24.34
N ILE A 268 1.04 -3.13 23.44
CA ILE A 268 0.54 -3.14 22.07
C ILE A 268 -0.98 -3.28 22.04
N ASN A 269 -1.56 -4.20 22.82
CA ASN A 269 -3.02 -4.38 22.88
C ASN A 269 -3.74 -3.12 23.40
N LEU A 270 -3.16 -2.44 24.40
CA LEU A 270 -3.67 -1.17 24.92
C LEU A 270 -3.63 -0.07 23.85
N ALA A 271 -2.48 0.13 23.21
CA ALA A 271 -2.30 1.14 22.16
C ALA A 271 -3.21 0.87 20.97
N TYR A 272 -3.35 -0.39 20.54
CA TYR A 272 -4.21 -0.80 19.44
C TYR A 272 -5.69 -0.51 19.74
N SER A 273 -6.14 -0.81 20.96
CA SER A 273 -7.50 -0.49 21.42
C SER A 273 -7.75 1.01 21.43
N MET A 274 -6.76 1.81 21.86
CA MET A 274 -6.85 3.27 21.83
C MET A 274 -6.93 3.83 20.40
N MET A 275 -6.11 3.34 19.48
CA MET A 275 -6.13 3.76 18.08
C MET A 275 -7.45 3.39 17.41
N THR A 276 -7.99 2.21 17.70
CA THR A 276 -9.31 1.77 17.20
C THR A 276 -10.41 2.70 17.70
N LEU A 277 -10.40 3.05 19.00
CA LEU A 277 -11.36 3.98 19.57
C LEU A 277 -11.28 5.38 18.92
N LEU A 278 -10.07 5.88 18.65
CA LEU A 278 -9.87 7.15 17.93
C LEU A 278 -10.34 7.08 16.48
N LEU A 279 -10.11 5.98 15.79
CA LEU A 279 -10.59 5.75 14.43
C LEU A 279 -12.12 5.83 14.34
N GLU A 280 -12.82 5.30 15.35
CA GLU A 280 -14.29 5.31 15.44
C GLU A 280 -14.84 6.68 15.88
N SER A 281 -14.17 7.34 16.83
CA SER A 281 -14.71 8.54 17.50
C SER A 281 -14.24 9.86 16.87
N VAL A 282 -13.07 9.90 16.23
CA VAL A 282 -12.42 11.10 15.70
C VAL A 282 -11.96 10.89 14.25
N SER A 283 -12.86 11.12 13.31
CA SER A 283 -12.59 10.91 11.87
C SER A 283 -11.63 11.90 11.23
N ALA A 284 -11.33 13.03 11.88
CA ALA A 284 -10.48 14.10 11.34
C ALA A 284 -9.06 13.65 11.00
N PHE A 285 -8.53 12.64 11.70
CA PHE A 285 -7.18 12.10 11.55
C PHE A 285 -7.19 10.63 11.15
N ARG A 286 -8.25 10.19 10.46
CA ARG A 286 -8.49 8.80 10.09
C ARG A 286 -7.27 8.12 9.45
N ASP A 287 -6.61 8.79 8.51
CA ASP A 287 -5.46 8.23 7.80
C ASP A 287 -4.29 7.97 8.75
N THR A 288 -4.03 8.90 9.67
CA THR A 288 -3.01 8.71 10.73
C THR A 288 -3.36 7.53 11.63
N TRP A 289 -4.62 7.36 12.02
CA TRP A 289 -5.02 6.24 12.88
C TRP A 289 -4.91 4.88 12.19
N ILE A 290 -5.28 4.80 10.91
CA ILE A 290 -5.12 3.59 10.09
C ILE A 290 -3.65 3.20 10.01
N GLU A 291 -2.76 4.15 9.74
CA GLU A 291 -1.33 3.90 9.66
C GLU A 291 -0.75 3.41 11.00
N CYS A 292 -1.11 4.07 12.11
CA CYS A 292 -0.71 3.64 13.46
C CYS A 292 -1.18 2.20 13.77
N LEU A 293 -2.37 1.81 13.34
CA LEU A 293 -2.89 0.45 13.51
C LEU A 293 -2.07 -0.57 12.69
N GLY A 294 -1.69 -0.21 11.47
CA GLY A 294 -0.77 -0.99 10.63
C GLY A 294 0.59 -1.19 11.29
N ASP A 295 1.18 -0.13 11.84
CA ASP A 295 2.45 -0.19 12.56
C ASP A 295 2.37 -1.02 13.84
N LEU A 296 1.33 -0.85 14.66
CA LEU A 296 1.14 -1.65 15.88
C LEU A 296 0.98 -3.13 15.57
N ALA A 297 0.22 -3.48 14.54
CA ALA A 297 0.09 -4.85 14.06
C ALA A 297 1.44 -5.41 13.57
N ARG A 298 2.26 -4.57 12.90
CA ARG A 298 3.61 -4.93 12.46
C ARG A 298 4.55 -5.19 13.64
N TYR A 299 4.50 -4.37 14.70
CA TYR A 299 5.24 -4.62 15.95
C TYR A 299 4.83 -5.97 16.55
N ARG A 300 3.53 -6.25 16.65
CA ARG A 300 3.03 -7.51 17.20
C ARG A 300 3.44 -8.73 16.38
N MET A 301 3.46 -8.60 15.06
CA MET A 301 4.01 -9.61 14.14
C MET A 301 5.51 -9.82 14.36
N ALA A 302 6.29 -8.74 14.47
CA ALA A 302 7.75 -8.82 14.54
C ALA A 302 8.25 -9.47 15.83
N VAL A 303 7.56 -9.22 16.95
CA VAL A 303 7.87 -9.76 18.29
C VAL A 303 7.46 -11.24 18.42
N GLU A 304 6.53 -11.72 17.59
CA GLU A 304 6.16 -13.14 17.58
C GLU A 304 7.22 -13.98 16.86
N GLU A 305 8.10 -14.60 17.65
CA GLU A 305 9.13 -15.53 17.14
C GLU A 305 8.70 -17.00 17.22
N SER A 306 7.77 -17.35 18.11
CA SER A 306 7.46 -18.74 18.45
C SER A 306 6.25 -19.30 17.70
N ASP A 307 5.13 -18.57 17.66
CA ASP A 307 3.92 -19.01 16.99
C ASP A 307 3.81 -18.41 15.59
N MET A 308 4.23 -19.19 14.59
CA MET A 308 4.19 -18.77 13.18
C MET A 308 2.77 -18.50 12.68
N ARG A 309 1.73 -19.07 13.30
CA ARG A 309 0.33 -18.79 12.92
C ARG A 309 -0.09 -17.43 13.43
N ASP A 310 0.20 -17.12 14.69
CA ASP A 310 -0.07 -15.79 15.24
C ASP A 310 0.71 -14.71 14.48
N ARG A 311 1.97 -15.01 14.12
CA ARG A 311 2.77 -14.12 13.26
C ARG A 311 2.08 -13.85 11.92
N GLU A 312 1.56 -14.88 11.24
CA GLU A 312 0.84 -14.71 9.97
C GLU A 312 -0.48 -13.95 10.16
N VAL A 313 -1.21 -14.19 11.26
CA VAL A 313 -2.43 -13.42 11.58
C VAL A 313 -2.11 -11.93 11.69
N TRP A 314 -1.08 -11.57 12.45
CA TRP A 314 -0.69 -10.16 12.62
C TRP A 314 -0.06 -9.55 11.36
N ALA A 315 0.63 -10.34 10.54
CA ALA A 315 1.02 -9.93 9.20
C ALA A 315 -0.21 -9.58 8.34
N GLY A 316 -1.25 -10.40 8.40
CA GLY A 316 -2.55 -10.15 7.76
C GLY A 316 -3.22 -8.86 8.25
N VAL A 317 -3.29 -8.65 9.57
CA VAL A 317 -3.87 -7.42 10.17
C VAL A 317 -3.08 -6.18 9.76
N SER A 318 -1.75 -6.26 9.74
CA SER A 318 -0.90 -5.15 9.30
C SER A 318 -1.12 -4.84 7.81
N ARG A 319 -1.17 -5.88 6.97
CA ARG A 319 -1.42 -5.76 5.52
C ARG A 319 -2.79 -5.14 5.24
N TYR A 320 -3.81 -5.56 5.99
CA TYR A 320 -5.16 -4.99 5.93
C TYR A 320 -5.13 -3.47 6.11
N TRP A 321 -4.54 -2.98 7.20
CA TRP A 321 -4.52 -1.55 7.49
C TRP A 321 -3.73 -0.75 6.46
N TYR A 322 -2.56 -1.24 6.03
CA TYR A 322 -1.80 -0.54 4.99
C TYR A 322 -2.46 -0.60 3.60
N ASN A 323 -3.25 -1.64 3.29
CA ASN A 323 -4.07 -1.66 2.07
C ASN A 323 -5.18 -0.59 2.12
N GLN A 324 -5.85 -0.44 3.27
CA GLN A 324 -6.85 0.63 3.47
C GLN A 324 -6.21 2.02 3.33
N ASP A 325 -5.01 2.21 3.87
CA ASP A 325 -4.27 3.46 3.73
C ASP A 325 -3.84 3.69 2.28
N ALA A 326 -3.23 2.69 1.63
CA ALA A 326 -2.84 2.75 0.22
C ALA A 326 -4.05 3.02 -0.69
N ASP A 327 -5.25 2.62 -0.29
CA ASP A 327 -6.44 2.90 -1.05
C ASP A 327 -6.92 4.36 -0.99
N ARG A 328 -6.65 5.01 0.15
CA ARG A 328 -6.97 6.42 0.42
C ARG A 328 -5.86 7.35 -0.05
N ASN A 329 -4.62 6.89 0.06
CA ASN A 329 -3.38 7.61 -0.21
C ASN A 329 -2.51 6.85 -1.23
N PRO A 330 -3.03 6.52 -2.43
CA PRO A 330 -2.31 5.68 -3.40
C PRO A 330 -1.01 6.31 -3.90
N ASP A 331 -0.90 7.62 -3.77
CA ASP A 331 0.21 8.44 -4.22
C ASP A 331 1.39 8.49 -3.22
N VAL A 332 1.25 7.91 -2.02
CA VAL A 332 2.30 7.85 -0.98
C VAL A 332 3.17 6.62 -1.13
N GLY A 333 4.43 6.82 -1.51
CA GLY A 333 5.40 5.75 -1.64
C GLY A 333 5.74 5.05 -0.32
N ARG A 334 5.69 5.77 0.81
CA ARG A 334 5.99 5.19 2.14
C ARG A 334 5.03 4.07 2.53
N ILE A 335 3.74 4.19 2.21
CA ILE A 335 2.77 3.13 2.47
C ILE A 335 3.03 1.92 1.58
N GLN A 336 3.44 2.14 0.32
CA GLN A 336 3.87 1.07 -0.58
C GLN A 336 5.10 0.35 -0.01
N HIS A 337 6.06 1.07 0.57
CA HIS A 337 7.22 0.46 1.23
C HIS A 337 6.82 -0.45 2.41
N HIS A 338 5.85 -0.06 3.23
CA HIS A 338 5.34 -0.93 4.30
C HIS A 338 4.70 -2.22 3.74
N LEU A 339 3.92 -2.12 2.66
CA LEU A 339 3.38 -3.28 1.95
C LEU A 339 4.48 -4.18 1.37
N ALA A 340 5.60 -3.60 0.91
CA ALA A 340 6.76 -4.36 0.45
C ALA A 340 7.34 -5.23 1.57
N VAL A 341 7.52 -4.67 2.77
CA VAL A 341 8.03 -5.43 3.93
C VAL A 341 7.13 -6.62 4.27
N LEU A 342 5.81 -6.45 4.13
CA LEU A 342 4.79 -7.47 4.44
C LEU A 342 4.51 -8.46 3.30
N ALA A 343 5.07 -8.25 2.11
CA ALA A 343 4.88 -9.13 0.97
C ALA A 343 5.70 -10.43 1.05
N ARG A 344 6.50 -10.63 2.10
CA ARG A 344 7.24 -11.89 2.32
C ARG A 344 6.28 -13.08 2.45
N PRO A 345 6.62 -14.26 1.88
CA PRO A 345 7.84 -14.58 1.13
C PRO A 345 7.78 -14.27 -0.39
N ASP A 346 6.75 -13.61 -0.90
CA ASP A 346 6.62 -13.28 -2.34
C ASP A 346 7.63 -12.18 -2.73
N VAL A 347 8.73 -12.59 -3.37
CA VAL A 347 9.82 -11.70 -3.76
C VAL A 347 9.47 -10.82 -4.97
N LEU A 348 8.53 -11.24 -5.82
CA LEU A 348 8.06 -10.43 -6.95
C LEU A 348 7.19 -9.28 -6.44
N GLN A 349 6.27 -9.60 -5.53
CA GLN A 349 5.41 -8.59 -4.91
C GLN A 349 6.22 -7.63 -4.01
N GLN A 350 7.27 -8.11 -3.33
CA GLN A 350 8.25 -7.24 -2.65
C GLN A 350 8.90 -6.25 -3.61
N LEU A 351 9.47 -6.72 -4.73
CA LEU A 351 10.10 -5.84 -5.72
C LEU A 351 9.10 -4.84 -6.28
N PHE A 352 7.87 -5.28 -6.58
CA PHE A 352 6.80 -4.41 -7.05
C PHE A 352 6.52 -3.25 -6.09
N TYR A 353 6.28 -3.54 -4.82
CA TYR A 353 5.96 -2.51 -3.85
C TYR A 353 7.15 -1.59 -3.55
N TYR A 354 8.39 -2.12 -3.48
CA TYR A 354 9.58 -1.28 -3.37
C TYR A 354 9.78 -0.37 -4.59
N ALA A 355 9.65 -0.90 -5.80
CA ALA A 355 9.75 -0.13 -7.03
C ALA A 355 8.65 0.95 -7.10
N LYS A 356 7.40 0.57 -6.77
CA LYS A 356 6.27 1.50 -6.68
C LYS A 356 6.51 2.60 -5.66
N ALA A 357 7.05 2.28 -4.48
CA ALA A 357 7.40 3.26 -3.46
C ALA A 357 8.36 4.35 -3.98
N LEU A 358 9.27 3.99 -4.89
CA LEU A 358 10.27 4.89 -5.47
C LEU A 358 9.72 5.75 -6.62
N VAL A 359 8.65 5.30 -7.30
CA VAL A 359 8.07 6.00 -8.47
C VAL A 359 6.63 6.50 -8.24
N SER A 360 6.14 6.42 -7.00
CA SER A 360 4.93 7.10 -6.56
C SER A 360 5.06 8.62 -6.70
N VAL A 361 3.94 9.33 -6.82
CA VAL A 361 3.91 10.81 -6.90
C VAL A 361 4.61 11.46 -5.70
N ARG A 362 4.42 10.90 -4.50
CA ARG A 362 5.20 11.21 -3.30
C ARG A 362 6.16 10.05 -3.04
N PRO A 363 7.35 10.04 -3.68
CA PRO A 363 8.27 8.92 -3.59
C PRO A 363 8.84 8.77 -2.18
N PHE A 364 9.28 7.56 -1.82
CA PHE A 364 9.95 7.25 -0.56
C PHE A 364 11.38 6.73 -0.79
N PRO A 365 12.39 7.63 -0.82
CA PRO A 365 13.77 7.26 -1.17
C PRO A 365 14.39 6.17 -0.29
N ASN A 366 14.02 6.06 0.98
CA ASN A 366 14.57 5.04 1.89
C ASN A 366 14.24 3.60 1.43
N ALA A 367 13.25 3.42 0.55
CA ALA A 367 13.00 2.12 -0.09
C ALA A 367 14.20 1.59 -0.89
N ARG A 368 15.13 2.46 -1.31
CA ARG A 368 16.36 2.05 -2.01
C ARG A 368 17.25 1.13 -1.16
N GLU A 369 17.38 1.40 0.13
CA GLU A 369 18.20 0.57 1.02
C GLU A 369 17.54 -0.80 1.22
N SER A 370 16.21 -0.81 1.33
CA SER A 370 15.43 -2.04 1.51
C SER A 370 15.47 -2.94 0.27
N VAL A 371 15.35 -2.38 -0.93
CA VAL A 371 15.33 -3.18 -2.18
C VAL A 371 16.69 -3.82 -2.49
N ILE A 372 17.80 -3.20 -2.08
CA ILE A 372 19.14 -3.81 -2.26
C ILE A 372 19.22 -5.16 -1.52
N LEU A 373 18.66 -5.25 -0.32
CA LEU A 373 18.64 -6.49 0.46
C LEU A 373 17.84 -7.60 -0.23
N LEU A 374 16.83 -7.26 -1.04
CA LEU A 374 16.05 -8.20 -1.83
C LEU A 374 16.88 -8.82 -2.97
N PHE A 375 17.81 -8.06 -3.57
CA PHE A 375 18.62 -8.53 -4.69
C PHE A 375 19.77 -9.45 -4.25
N ASN A 376 20.34 -9.23 -3.06
CA ASN A 376 21.54 -9.91 -2.57
C ASN A 376 21.54 -11.44 -2.74
N PRO A 377 20.46 -12.19 -2.44
CA PRO A 377 20.46 -13.65 -2.58
C PRO A 377 20.68 -14.15 -4.01
N TYR A 378 20.40 -13.33 -5.01
CA TYR A 378 20.40 -13.70 -6.43
C TYR A 378 21.63 -13.20 -7.19
N ASN A 379 22.47 -12.38 -6.55
CA ASN A 379 23.70 -11.86 -7.14
C ASN A 379 24.70 -12.99 -7.41
N GLY A 380 25.06 -13.19 -8.67
CA GLY A 380 26.04 -14.20 -9.08
C GLY A 380 25.52 -15.65 -9.05
N GLN A 381 24.21 -15.88 -8.88
CA GLN A 381 23.65 -17.23 -8.97
C GLN A 381 23.79 -17.80 -10.39
N PRO A 382 24.10 -19.11 -10.52
CA PRO A 382 24.11 -19.78 -11.82
C PRO A 382 22.74 -19.74 -12.50
N LEU A 383 22.70 -19.47 -13.81
CA LEU A 383 21.45 -19.31 -14.57
C LEU A 383 20.49 -20.49 -14.41
N HIS A 384 21.00 -21.73 -14.44
CA HIS A 384 20.18 -22.93 -14.35
C HIS A 384 19.44 -23.10 -13.01
N GLN A 385 19.80 -22.34 -11.98
CA GLN A 385 19.13 -22.34 -10.67
C GLN A 385 18.03 -21.28 -10.56
N LEU A 386 17.98 -20.34 -11.51
CA LEU A 386 17.01 -19.26 -11.50
C LEU A 386 15.66 -19.73 -12.07
N THR A 387 14.60 -19.47 -11.31
CA THR A 387 13.21 -19.50 -11.80
C THR A 387 12.92 -18.24 -12.62
N MET A 388 11.77 -18.19 -13.32
CA MET A 388 11.34 -16.98 -14.04
C MET A 388 11.33 -15.75 -13.11
N VAL A 389 10.78 -15.89 -11.91
CA VAL A 389 10.71 -14.80 -10.93
C VAL A 389 12.11 -14.40 -10.47
N THR A 390 12.95 -15.34 -10.05
CA THR A 390 14.29 -15.00 -9.52
C THR A 390 15.23 -14.49 -10.61
N ALA A 391 15.08 -14.92 -11.86
CA ALA A 391 15.77 -14.34 -13.01
C ALA A 391 15.34 -12.88 -13.25
N PHE A 392 14.04 -12.58 -13.10
CA PHE A 392 13.53 -11.21 -13.15
C PHE A 392 14.11 -10.34 -12.02
N ILE A 393 14.13 -10.85 -10.77
CA ILE A 393 14.73 -10.15 -9.63
C ILE A 393 16.24 -9.91 -9.86
N ALA A 394 16.98 -10.90 -10.32
CA ALA A 394 18.41 -10.76 -10.62
C ALA A 394 18.68 -9.73 -11.73
N THR A 395 17.84 -9.72 -12.78
CA THR A 395 17.92 -8.73 -13.87
C THR A 395 17.71 -7.31 -13.34
N HIS A 396 16.68 -7.11 -12.52
CA HIS A 396 16.42 -5.84 -11.85
C HIS A 396 17.53 -5.44 -10.88
N GLY A 397 18.14 -6.40 -10.18
CA GLY A 397 19.28 -6.17 -9.31
C GLY A 397 20.46 -5.56 -10.07
N VAL A 398 20.84 -6.16 -11.21
CA VAL A 398 21.90 -5.63 -12.08
C VAL A 398 21.56 -4.24 -12.61
N LEU A 399 20.31 -4.00 -13.04
CA LEU A 399 19.87 -2.66 -13.46
C LEU A 399 20.01 -1.65 -12.33
N PHE A 400 19.48 -1.99 -11.14
CA PHE A 400 19.40 -1.09 -10.00
C PHE A 400 20.78 -0.72 -9.47
N THR A 401 21.70 -1.68 -9.39
CA THR A 401 23.08 -1.46 -8.93
C THR A 401 24.03 -0.99 -10.04
N ARG A 402 23.52 -0.70 -11.25
CA ARG A 402 24.31 -0.27 -12.42
C ARG A 402 25.45 -1.25 -12.77
N GLY A 403 25.14 -2.55 -12.73
CA GLY A 403 26.09 -3.61 -13.05
C GLY A 403 26.44 -3.67 -14.56
N PRO A 404 27.35 -4.58 -14.96
CA PRO A 404 27.84 -4.67 -16.33
C PRO A 404 26.73 -4.97 -17.35
N THR A 405 26.78 -4.30 -18.50
CA THR A 405 25.80 -4.46 -19.59
C THR A 405 25.68 -5.90 -20.09
N GLU A 406 26.79 -6.62 -20.22
CA GLU A 406 26.77 -8.02 -20.66
C GLU A 406 26.00 -8.92 -19.68
N GLN A 407 26.22 -8.73 -18.38
CA GLN A 407 25.51 -9.48 -17.34
C GLN A 407 24.01 -9.19 -17.36
N PHE A 408 23.62 -7.93 -17.56
CA PHE A 408 22.22 -7.55 -17.76
C PHE A 408 21.61 -8.29 -18.96
N ILE A 409 22.29 -8.28 -20.12
CA ILE A 409 21.81 -8.92 -21.35
C ILE A 409 21.59 -10.42 -21.14
N ILE A 410 22.55 -11.10 -20.49
CA ILE A 410 22.46 -12.54 -20.22
C ILE A 410 21.25 -12.85 -19.33
N LEU A 411 21.08 -12.15 -18.21
CA LEU A 411 19.98 -12.37 -17.27
C LEU A 411 18.63 -12.01 -17.88
N ALA A 412 18.53 -10.89 -18.58
CA ALA A 412 17.31 -10.43 -19.24
C ALA A 412 16.85 -11.42 -20.32
N ASN A 413 17.76 -11.89 -21.19
CA ASN A 413 17.42 -12.90 -22.18
C ASN A 413 17.00 -14.24 -21.55
N HIS A 414 17.66 -14.64 -20.47
CA HIS A 414 17.27 -15.83 -19.72
C HIS A 414 15.86 -15.70 -19.13
N PHE A 415 15.56 -14.56 -18.48
CA PHE A 415 14.23 -14.23 -17.98
C PHE A 415 13.17 -14.25 -19.09
N LEU A 416 13.39 -13.56 -20.21
CA LEU A 416 12.43 -13.47 -21.32
C LEU A 416 12.10 -14.85 -21.89
N ALA A 417 13.11 -15.73 -21.97
CA ALA A 417 12.93 -17.08 -22.47
C ALA A 417 12.16 -17.98 -21.48
N LEU A 418 12.40 -17.82 -20.17
CA LEU A 418 11.60 -18.46 -19.11
C LEU A 418 10.15 -17.96 -19.11
N LEU A 419 9.94 -16.64 -19.22
CA LEU A 419 8.63 -16.02 -19.30
C LEU A 419 7.83 -16.60 -20.47
N ARG A 420 8.41 -16.71 -21.67
CA ARG A 420 7.71 -17.27 -22.83
C ARG A 420 7.23 -18.71 -22.57
N ARG A 421 8.03 -19.51 -21.87
CA ARG A 421 7.69 -20.90 -21.53
C ARG A 421 6.60 -20.99 -20.46
N GLU A 422 6.61 -20.07 -19.50
CA GLU A 422 5.82 -20.15 -18.28
C GLU A 422 4.64 -19.18 -18.24
N ILE A 423 4.42 -18.37 -19.28
CA ILE A 423 3.40 -17.32 -19.32
C ILE A 423 1.98 -17.80 -18.98
N ARG A 424 1.58 -19.00 -19.43
CA ARG A 424 0.27 -19.61 -19.12
C ARG A 424 0.11 -19.99 -17.65
N ARG A 425 1.22 -19.97 -16.90
CA ARG A 425 1.33 -20.23 -15.46
C ARG A 425 1.62 -18.95 -14.66
N LEU A 426 1.69 -17.77 -15.30
CA LEU A 426 1.50 -16.52 -14.57
C LEU A 426 0.25 -16.69 -13.73
N SER A 427 0.29 -16.23 -12.46
CA SER A 427 -0.75 -16.49 -11.45
C SER A 427 -2.17 -16.53 -12.04
N ARG A 428 -3.08 -17.32 -11.47
CA ARG A 428 -4.43 -17.66 -12.04
C ARG A 428 -5.32 -16.45 -12.45
N GLN A 429 -4.87 -15.20 -12.26
CA GLN A 429 -5.52 -13.94 -12.59
C GLN A 429 -4.58 -12.91 -13.29
N GLY A 430 -3.39 -13.31 -13.77
CA GLY A 430 -2.47 -12.44 -14.51
C GLY A 430 -1.75 -11.34 -13.71
N GLN A 431 -1.99 -11.22 -12.40
CA GLN A 431 -1.48 -10.10 -11.58
C GLN A 431 0.05 -10.07 -11.47
N GLN A 432 0.73 -11.23 -11.51
CA GLN A 432 2.20 -11.26 -11.53
C GLN A 432 2.79 -10.53 -12.74
N GLY A 433 2.12 -10.58 -13.89
CA GLY A 433 2.58 -9.83 -15.06
C GLY A 433 2.39 -8.32 -14.88
N VAL A 434 1.39 -7.87 -14.12
CA VAL A 434 1.22 -6.45 -13.76
C VAL A 434 2.37 -5.99 -12.87
N TYR A 435 2.77 -6.81 -11.89
CA TYR A 435 3.94 -6.54 -11.05
C TYR A 435 5.22 -6.41 -11.89
N MET A 436 5.45 -7.34 -12.82
CA MET A 436 6.62 -7.31 -13.71
C MET A 436 6.61 -6.06 -14.60
N MET A 437 5.49 -5.75 -15.25
CA MET A 437 5.40 -4.56 -16.12
C MET A 437 5.57 -3.27 -15.32
N SER A 438 5.00 -3.16 -14.12
CA SER A 438 5.19 -1.99 -13.26
C SER A 438 6.63 -1.83 -12.79
N CYS A 439 7.34 -2.92 -12.47
CA CYS A 439 8.77 -2.87 -12.15
C CYS A 439 9.60 -2.43 -13.36
N ASN A 440 9.27 -2.92 -14.56
CA ASN A 440 9.90 -2.51 -15.80
C ASN A 440 9.70 -1.00 -16.06
N PHE A 441 8.50 -0.46 -15.84
CA PHE A 441 8.28 0.98 -15.95
C PHE A 441 9.06 1.76 -14.91
N ALA A 442 9.16 1.24 -13.68
CA ALA A 442 10.00 1.84 -12.67
C ALA A 442 11.47 1.89 -13.09
N SER A 443 12.01 0.85 -13.75
CA SER A 443 13.40 0.86 -14.24
C SER A 443 13.60 1.83 -15.42
N MET A 444 12.61 2.00 -16.29
CA MET A 444 12.61 3.07 -17.32
C MET A 444 12.70 4.46 -16.68
N LEU A 445 11.96 4.66 -15.59
CA LEU A 445 12.00 5.87 -14.76
C LEU A 445 13.21 5.89 -13.80
N GLN A 446 14.18 4.99 -13.99
CA GLN A 446 15.39 4.83 -13.18
C GLN A 446 15.11 4.71 -11.67
N TYR A 447 13.98 4.13 -11.30
CA TYR A 447 13.52 4.00 -9.91
C TYR A 447 13.48 5.37 -9.19
N GLY A 448 13.08 6.43 -9.90
CA GLY A 448 12.90 7.77 -9.34
C GLY A 448 14.21 8.45 -8.91
N GLU A 449 15.35 8.16 -9.57
CA GLU A 449 16.57 8.95 -9.36
C GLU A 449 16.28 10.45 -9.61
N PRO A 450 16.87 11.38 -8.84
CA PRO A 450 16.66 12.82 -9.02
C PRO A 450 16.95 13.32 -10.44
N GLU A 451 17.95 12.73 -11.12
CA GLU A 451 18.35 13.11 -12.48
C GLU A 451 17.60 12.34 -13.59
N ALA A 452 16.61 11.50 -13.25
CA ALA A 452 15.86 10.72 -14.22
C ALA A 452 14.93 11.62 -15.05
N VAL A 453 15.36 11.98 -16.26
CA VAL A 453 14.65 12.90 -17.16
C VAL A 453 13.19 12.49 -17.39
N MET A 454 12.93 11.20 -17.64
CA MET A 454 11.57 10.69 -17.82
C MET A 454 10.71 10.83 -16.56
N ALA A 455 11.27 10.55 -15.38
CA ALA A 455 10.54 10.68 -14.11
C ALA A 455 10.21 12.15 -13.80
N MET A 456 11.15 13.06 -14.08
CA MET A 456 10.92 14.51 -13.95
C MET A 456 9.82 14.98 -14.89
N GLU A 457 9.76 14.47 -16.12
CA GLU A 457 8.74 14.88 -17.09
C GLU A 457 7.32 14.53 -16.64
N PHE A 458 7.12 13.30 -16.13
CA PHE A 458 5.84 12.92 -15.51
C PHE A 458 5.52 13.73 -14.25
N SER A 459 6.54 14.17 -13.50
CA SER A 459 6.34 14.92 -12.26
C SER A 459 5.94 16.39 -12.49
N LYS A 460 6.37 17.01 -13.59
CA LYS A 460 6.04 18.41 -13.94
C LYS A 460 4.56 18.63 -14.27
N GLN A 461 3.87 17.59 -14.73
CA GLN A 461 2.47 17.65 -15.15
C GLN A 461 1.48 17.96 -14.02
N ARG A 462 1.97 18.04 -12.77
CA ARG A 462 1.21 18.48 -11.61
C ARG A 462 0.68 19.92 -11.73
N GLU A 463 1.26 20.74 -12.62
CA GLU A 463 0.81 22.12 -12.84
C GLU A 463 -0.27 22.21 -13.94
N ILE A 464 -1.47 21.72 -13.64
CA ILE A 464 -2.72 22.07 -14.36
C ILE A 464 -2.73 21.63 -15.84
N GLU A 465 -2.49 20.35 -16.13
CA GLU A 465 -2.83 19.78 -17.44
C GLU A 465 -3.98 18.78 -17.28
N THR A 466 -5.11 19.07 -17.93
CA THR A 466 -6.16 18.08 -18.15
C THR A 466 -5.73 17.08 -19.22
N VAL A 467 -6.33 15.88 -19.21
CA VAL A 467 -6.06 14.85 -20.24
C VAL A 467 -6.32 15.40 -21.66
N ASP A 468 -7.34 16.25 -21.81
CA ASP A 468 -7.70 16.85 -23.11
C ASP A 468 -6.65 17.87 -23.59
N GLU A 469 -6.11 18.68 -22.69
CA GLU A 469 -5.02 19.64 -23.00
C GLU A 469 -3.74 18.90 -23.40
N ALA A 470 -3.33 17.89 -22.62
CA ALA A 470 -2.16 17.07 -22.94
C ALA A 470 -2.35 16.31 -24.27
N HIS A 471 -3.56 15.81 -24.54
CA HIS A 471 -3.88 15.14 -25.80
C HIS A 471 -3.81 16.11 -26.99
N ALA A 472 -4.34 17.32 -26.85
CA ALA A 472 -4.28 18.35 -27.89
C ALA A 472 -2.83 18.76 -28.21
N PHE A 473 -2.00 18.96 -27.18
CA PHE A 473 -0.58 19.26 -27.34
C PHE A 473 0.17 18.13 -28.09
N ALA A 474 -0.06 16.88 -27.69
CA ALA A 474 0.55 15.73 -28.34
C ALA A 474 0.09 15.55 -29.81
N LEU A 475 -1.16 15.88 -30.12
CA LEU A 475 -1.69 15.88 -31.50
C LEU A 475 -1.01 16.94 -32.37
N GLU A 476 -0.71 18.12 -31.83
CA GLU A 476 0.03 19.15 -32.55
C GLU A 476 1.47 18.71 -32.84
N TRP A 477 2.16 18.15 -31.84
CA TRP A 477 3.51 17.64 -32.00
C TRP A 477 3.62 16.53 -33.06
N THR A 478 2.67 15.58 -33.06
CA THR A 478 2.68 14.48 -34.04
C THR A 478 2.50 14.99 -35.46
N ARG A 479 1.59 15.96 -35.69
CA ARG A 479 1.40 16.59 -37.01
C ARG A 479 2.61 17.40 -37.48
N GLY A 480 3.31 18.09 -36.57
CA GLY A 480 4.49 18.87 -36.91
C GLY A 480 5.74 18.04 -37.23
N SER A 481 5.82 16.83 -36.66
CA SER A 481 6.98 15.94 -36.80
C SER A 481 7.09 15.24 -38.16
N ASP A 482 6.01 15.17 -38.94
CA ASP A 482 6.00 14.56 -40.27
C ASP A 482 6.78 15.39 -41.33
N ASN A 483 7.12 16.65 -41.03
CA ASN A 483 7.93 17.51 -41.89
C ASN A 483 9.45 17.29 -41.73
N ALA A 484 9.88 16.52 -40.73
CA ALA A 484 11.26 16.05 -40.60
C ALA A 484 11.33 14.62 -41.15
N GLY A 485 11.57 14.49 -42.46
CA GLY A 485 11.71 13.18 -43.11
C GLY A 485 12.80 12.31 -42.47
N PRO A 486 12.79 10.98 -42.71
CA PRO A 486 13.78 10.08 -42.14
C PRO A 486 15.13 10.35 -42.79
N SER A 487 16.01 11.11 -42.13
CA SER A 487 17.42 11.11 -42.50
C SER A 487 17.99 9.73 -42.22
N SER A 488 18.64 9.15 -43.23
CA SER A 488 19.16 7.77 -43.29
C SER A 488 20.25 7.42 -42.25
N GLU A 489 20.42 8.22 -41.20
CA GLU A 489 21.36 8.01 -40.08
C GLU A 489 20.66 7.51 -38.79
N SER A 490 19.34 7.26 -38.86
CA SER A 490 18.43 7.17 -37.70
C SER A 490 18.63 6.00 -36.73
N ALA A 491 19.18 4.85 -37.15
CA ALA A 491 19.34 3.69 -36.25
C ALA A 491 20.47 3.88 -35.21
N THR A 492 21.51 4.64 -35.54
CA THR A 492 22.63 4.97 -34.63
C THR A 492 22.29 6.10 -33.67
N VAL A 493 21.34 6.97 -34.03
CA VAL A 493 20.95 8.17 -33.24
C VAL A 493 20.05 7.82 -32.04
N THR A 494 19.44 6.63 -32.02
CA THR A 494 18.51 6.21 -30.94
C THR A 494 19.21 5.97 -29.60
N ILE A 495 20.48 5.53 -29.61
CA ILE A 495 21.28 5.29 -28.39
C ILE A 495 21.59 6.63 -27.69
N ASP A 496 21.79 7.72 -28.44
CA ASP A 496 22.14 9.04 -27.89
C ASP A 496 20.96 9.79 -27.26
N ARG A 497 19.71 9.35 -27.51
CA ARG A 497 18.51 10.07 -27.03
C ARG A 497 18.08 9.68 -25.62
N ILE A 498 18.35 8.45 -25.18
CA ILE A 498 18.07 8.03 -23.81
C ILE A 498 19.26 8.40 -22.94
N SER A 499 19.07 9.34 -22.03
CA SER A 499 20.17 10.01 -21.33
C SER A 499 21.04 9.09 -20.46
N THR A 500 20.57 7.89 -20.12
CA THR A 500 21.33 6.94 -19.29
C THR A 500 21.23 5.51 -19.79
N GLN A 501 22.31 4.75 -19.61
CA GLN A 501 22.36 3.31 -19.89
C GLN A 501 21.26 2.53 -19.14
N MET A 502 20.98 2.89 -17.87
CA MET A 502 19.94 2.25 -17.07
C MET A 502 18.56 2.46 -17.68
N ALA A 503 18.21 3.70 -18.07
CA ALA A 503 16.94 4.00 -18.72
C ALA A 503 16.81 3.28 -20.06
N PHE A 504 17.89 3.18 -20.84
CA PHE A 504 17.90 2.45 -22.10
C PHE A 504 17.66 0.95 -21.90
N GLN A 505 18.41 0.32 -20.99
CA GLN A 505 18.26 -1.10 -20.67
C GLN A 505 16.90 -1.43 -20.05
N GLY A 506 16.40 -0.57 -19.14
CA GLY A 506 15.07 -0.69 -18.56
C GLY A 506 13.97 -0.59 -19.62
N SER A 507 14.13 0.31 -20.61
CA SER A 507 13.21 0.43 -21.74
C SER A 507 13.24 -0.79 -22.66
N CYS A 508 14.43 -1.35 -22.93
CA CYS A 508 14.56 -2.60 -23.67
C CYS A 508 13.82 -3.72 -22.92
N LEU A 509 14.11 -3.89 -21.62
CA LEU A 509 13.47 -4.93 -20.80
C LEU A 509 11.94 -4.80 -20.81
N ALA A 510 11.41 -3.58 -20.64
CA ALA A 510 9.98 -3.31 -20.64
C ALA A 510 9.31 -3.75 -21.95
N PHE A 511 9.82 -3.28 -23.09
CA PHE A 511 9.16 -3.53 -24.37
C PHE A 511 9.42 -4.92 -24.94
N HIS A 512 10.57 -5.54 -24.63
CA HIS A 512 10.76 -6.96 -24.92
C HIS A 512 9.86 -7.86 -24.04
N THR A 513 9.64 -7.50 -22.77
CA THR A 513 8.67 -8.21 -21.92
C THR A 513 7.26 -8.09 -22.51
N LEU A 514 6.85 -6.88 -22.91
CA LEU A 514 5.56 -6.66 -23.57
C LEU A 514 5.44 -7.48 -24.87
N ALA A 515 6.48 -7.53 -25.70
CA ALA A 515 6.48 -8.34 -26.92
C ALA A 515 6.25 -9.84 -26.62
N VAL A 516 6.94 -10.40 -25.62
CA VAL A 516 6.74 -11.79 -25.19
C VAL A 516 5.31 -12.04 -24.70
N LEU A 517 4.70 -11.08 -23.99
CA LEU A 517 3.30 -11.17 -23.58
C LEU A 517 2.35 -11.17 -24.79
N LEU A 518 2.56 -10.25 -25.75
CA LEU A 518 1.71 -10.08 -26.94
C LEU A 518 1.76 -11.29 -27.89
N ASP A 519 2.85 -12.05 -27.90
CA ASP A 519 2.98 -13.28 -28.70
C ASP A 519 2.00 -14.39 -28.27
N GLN A 520 1.44 -14.31 -27.06
CA GLN A 520 0.55 -15.34 -26.49
C GLN A 520 -0.91 -15.00 -26.71
N MET A 521 -1.26 -14.76 -27.97
CA MET A 521 -2.61 -14.38 -28.39
C MET A 521 -3.67 -15.36 -27.85
N GLY A 522 -4.73 -14.80 -27.27
CA GLY A 522 -5.91 -15.54 -26.82
C GLY A 522 -5.86 -16.06 -25.38
N ASP A 523 -4.74 -15.94 -24.66
CA ASP A 523 -4.67 -16.24 -23.22
C ASP A 523 -5.19 -15.05 -22.39
N PRO A 524 -6.29 -15.16 -21.64
CA PRO A 524 -6.80 -14.05 -20.83
C PRO A 524 -5.84 -13.58 -19.72
N ASN A 525 -4.88 -14.42 -19.30
CA ASN A 525 -3.94 -14.08 -18.22
C ASN A 525 -2.99 -12.94 -18.59
N ILE A 526 -2.78 -12.67 -19.88
CA ILE A 526 -1.91 -11.55 -20.30
C ILE A 526 -2.66 -10.22 -20.29
N TYR A 527 -4.00 -10.24 -20.29
CA TYR A 527 -4.79 -9.03 -20.47
C TYR A 527 -4.51 -7.96 -19.41
N PRO A 528 -4.36 -8.27 -18.10
CA PRO A 528 -4.06 -7.25 -17.10
C PRO A 528 -2.73 -6.54 -17.40
N SER A 529 -1.70 -7.30 -17.75
CA SER A 529 -0.36 -6.76 -18.04
C SER A 529 -0.34 -5.95 -19.33
N VAL A 530 -1.05 -6.40 -20.37
CA VAL A 530 -1.17 -5.65 -21.63
C VAL A 530 -2.01 -4.40 -21.44
N HIS A 531 -3.09 -4.44 -20.65
CA HIS A 531 -3.89 -3.27 -20.27
C HIS A 531 -3.02 -2.24 -19.54
N THR A 532 -2.28 -2.64 -18.52
CA THR A 532 -1.31 -1.78 -17.81
C THR A 532 -0.26 -1.20 -18.76
N SER A 533 0.21 -1.97 -19.73
CA SER A 533 1.20 -1.50 -20.72
C SER A 533 0.64 -0.49 -21.70
N LEU A 534 -0.59 -0.72 -22.19
CA LEU A 534 -1.28 0.23 -23.06
C LEU A 534 -1.62 1.53 -22.31
N ALA A 535 -1.96 1.44 -21.02
CA ALA A 535 -2.18 2.61 -20.17
C ALA A 535 -0.89 3.43 -20.03
N PHE A 536 0.24 2.77 -19.76
CA PHE A 536 1.56 3.42 -19.71
C PHE A 536 1.94 4.06 -21.05
N ILE A 537 1.76 3.35 -22.17
CA ILE A 537 2.04 3.88 -23.52
C ILE A 537 1.11 5.06 -23.85
N TRP A 538 -0.16 5.03 -23.44
CA TRP A 538 -1.06 6.17 -23.60
C TRP A 538 -0.56 7.38 -22.82
N CYS A 539 -0.20 7.21 -21.55
CA CYS A 539 0.41 8.29 -20.76
C CYS A 539 1.69 8.79 -21.42
N LEU A 540 2.60 7.92 -21.89
CA LEU A 540 3.78 8.32 -22.66
C LEU A 540 3.42 9.14 -23.91
N ALA A 541 2.41 8.74 -24.68
CA ALA A 541 1.99 9.45 -25.87
C ALA A 541 1.46 10.86 -25.58
N LEU A 542 0.94 11.10 -24.37
CA LEU A 542 0.59 12.44 -23.88
C LEU A 542 1.82 13.29 -23.50
N HIS A 543 3.03 12.71 -23.52
CA HIS A 543 4.31 13.38 -23.28
C HIS A 543 5.25 13.23 -24.48
N PRO A 544 5.10 14.05 -25.52
CA PRO A 544 5.91 13.95 -26.72
C PRO A 544 7.43 13.86 -26.53
N PRO A 545 8.07 14.64 -25.63
CA PRO A 545 9.52 14.53 -25.40
C PRO A 545 9.95 13.15 -24.87
N ALA A 546 9.14 12.54 -23.99
CA ALA A 546 9.38 11.20 -23.47
C ALA A 546 9.09 10.14 -24.55
N MET A 547 7.97 10.29 -25.26
CA MET A 547 7.56 9.37 -26.32
C MET A 547 8.59 9.30 -27.45
N GLN A 548 9.16 10.44 -27.84
CA GLN A 548 10.16 10.52 -28.91
C GLN A 548 11.44 9.72 -28.62
N GLN A 549 11.76 9.50 -27.34
CA GLN A 549 12.92 8.68 -26.95
C GLN A 549 12.64 7.18 -27.07
N LEU A 550 11.37 6.78 -27.03
CA LEU A 550 10.96 5.38 -26.86
C LEU A 550 10.18 4.81 -28.04
N GLU A 551 9.64 5.64 -28.94
CA GLU A 551 8.71 5.21 -29.99
C GLU A 551 9.26 4.10 -30.89
N GLN A 552 10.58 4.01 -31.07
CA GLN A 552 11.24 2.98 -31.87
C GLN A 552 11.36 1.61 -31.18
N MET A 553 11.23 1.57 -29.86
CA MET A 553 11.39 0.37 -29.04
C MET A 553 10.03 -0.31 -28.78
N ILE A 554 8.93 0.42 -28.95
CA ILE A 554 7.57 -0.07 -28.71
C ILE A 554 7.18 -1.05 -29.84
N PRO A 555 6.67 -2.26 -29.52
CA PRO A 555 6.35 -3.28 -30.52
C PRO A 555 4.99 -3.03 -31.18
N TRP A 556 4.86 -1.91 -31.90
CA TRP A 556 3.59 -1.45 -32.52
C TRP A 556 2.88 -2.50 -33.39
N PRO A 557 3.56 -3.26 -34.27
CA PRO A 557 2.88 -4.29 -35.06
C PRO A 557 2.26 -5.39 -34.20
N ALA A 558 2.95 -5.82 -33.14
CA ALA A 558 2.43 -6.82 -32.20
C ALA A 558 1.24 -6.28 -31.39
N ILE A 559 1.28 -5.00 -30.98
CA ILE A 559 0.16 -4.32 -30.32
C ILE A 559 -1.07 -4.31 -31.24
N ALA A 560 -0.92 -3.85 -32.49
CA ALA A 560 -2.02 -3.81 -33.46
C ALA A 560 -2.60 -5.20 -33.72
N GLN A 561 -1.74 -6.22 -33.86
CA GLN A 561 -2.15 -7.60 -34.02
C GLN A 561 -2.97 -8.09 -32.82
N PHE A 562 -2.47 -7.89 -31.60
CA PHE A 562 -3.16 -8.26 -30.37
C PHE A 562 -4.53 -7.57 -30.25
N LEU A 563 -4.61 -6.26 -30.46
CA LEU A 563 -5.86 -5.50 -30.38
C LEU A 563 -6.94 -6.06 -31.32
N ASN A 564 -6.56 -6.44 -32.55
CA ASN A 564 -7.48 -7.05 -33.50
C ASN A 564 -8.04 -8.41 -33.02
N THR A 565 -7.35 -9.12 -32.11
CA THR A 565 -7.86 -10.38 -31.54
C THR A 565 -8.91 -10.17 -30.44
N LEU A 566 -9.06 -8.94 -29.92
CA LEU A 566 -9.94 -8.66 -28.79
C LEU A 566 -11.40 -8.43 -29.19
N PHE A 567 -11.66 -8.09 -30.46
CA PHE A 567 -13.01 -7.94 -30.98
C PHE A 567 -13.77 -9.26 -30.91
N ARG A 568 -14.90 -9.26 -30.20
CA ARG A 568 -15.80 -10.40 -30.00
C ARG A 568 -17.26 -9.95 -30.12
N PRO A 569 -18.23 -10.87 -30.20
CA PRO A 569 -19.65 -10.51 -30.32
C PRO A 569 -20.18 -9.59 -29.20
N ASP A 570 -19.56 -9.63 -28.01
CA ASP A 570 -19.90 -8.82 -26.85
C ASP A 570 -19.18 -7.45 -26.82
N THR A 571 -18.49 -7.08 -27.91
CA THR A 571 -17.78 -5.80 -27.99
C THR A 571 -18.74 -4.66 -28.32
N ILE A 572 -18.86 -3.73 -27.37
CA ILE A 572 -19.67 -2.51 -27.52
C ILE A 572 -18.80 -1.44 -28.19
N VAL A 573 -18.85 -1.40 -29.52
CA VAL A 573 -18.01 -0.49 -30.33
C VAL A 573 -18.17 0.98 -29.93
N ALA A 574 -19.39 1.41 -29.58
CA ALA A 574 -19.63 2.78 -29.14
C ALA A 574 -18.82 3.18 -27.90
N LYS A 575 -18.44 2.22 -27.04
CA LYS A 575 -17.53 2.48 -25.90
C LYS A 575 -16.06 2.51 -26.32
N VAL A 576 -15.67 1.68 -27.29
CA VAL A 576 -14.30 1.64 -27.84
C VAL A 576 -13.96 2.97 -28.54
N GLU A 577 -14.89 3.51 -29.31
CA GLU A 577 -14.72 4.73 -30.10
C GLU A 577 -15.06 6.01 -29.32
N HIS A 578 -15.45 5.89 -28.05
CA HIS A 578 -15.86 7.03 -27.23
C HIS A 578 -14.66 7.91 -26.82
N ALA A 579 -14.88 9.23 -26.71
CA ALA A 579 -13.84 10.16 -26.30
C ALA A 579 -13.38 9.94 -24.85
N SER A 580 -14.35 9.71 -23.95
CA SER A 580 -14.15 9.48 -22.51
C SER A 580 -13.88 8.01 -22.17
N PHE A 581 -13.27 7.79 -21.01
CA PHE A 581 -12.96 6.47 -20.45
C PHE A 581 -14.18 5.52 -20.42
N PRO A 582 -14.02 4.24 -20.78
CA PRO A 582 -15.15 3.30 -20.89
C PRO A 582 -15.64 2.83 -19.51
N LEU A 583 -16.83 3.30 -19.11
CA LEU A 583 -17.57 2.86 -17.92
C LEU A 583 -18.77 2.00 -18.30
N PHE A 584 -19.17 1.05 -17.45
CA PHE A 584 -20.30 0.14 -17.67
C PHE A 584 -21.41 0.39 -16.64
N ASN A 585 -22.69 0.42 -17.04
CA ASN A 585 -23.78 0.85 -16.15
C ASN A 585 -24.65 -0.32 -15.64
N ASP A 586 -24.28 -1.55 -15.97
CA ASP A 586 -25.08 -2.78 -15.82
C ASP A 586 -24.63 -3.67 -14.67
N GLY A 587 -23.98 -3.09 -13.65
CA GLY A 587 -23.41 -3.85 -12.53
C GLY A 587 -22.08 -4.55 -12.88
N THR A 588 -21.55 -4.37 -14.09
CA THR A 588 -20.19 -4.79 -14.44
C THR A 588 -19.17 -4.11 -13.52
N ILE A 589 -18.13 -4.87 -13.14
CA ILE A 589 -17.02 -4.36 -12.33
C ILE A 589 -16.39 -3.15 -13.03
N GLN A 590 -16.38 -2.00 -12.34
CA GLN A 590 -15.76 -0.80 -12.87
C GLN A 590 -14.26 -0.80 -12.65
N GLN A 591 -13.79 -0.98 -11.42
CA GLN A 591 -12.37 -0.98 -11.07
C GLN A 591 -11.83 -2.41 -11.09
N LEU A 592 -10.87 -2.64 -11.97
CA LEU A 592 -10.18 -3.92 -12.10
C LEU A 592 -9.07 -4.03 -11.03
N PRO A 593 -8.63 -5.24 -10.65
CA PRO A 593 -7.56 -5.40 -9.66
C PRO A 593 -6.29 -4.63 -10.03
N GLU A 594 -5.89 -4.62 -11.30
CA GLU A 594 -4.71 -3.88 -11.75
C GLU A 594 -4.86 -2.37 -11.63
N ASP A 595 -6.08 -1.83 -11.54
CA ASP A 595 -6.29 -0.39 -11.37
C ASP A 595 -5.80 0.10 -10.02
N PHE A 596 -6.04 -0.70 -8.98
CA PHE A 596 -5.55 -0.45 -7.63
C PHE A 596 -4.02 -0.60 -7.55
N LEU A 597 -3.44 -1.46 -8.38
CA LEU A 597 -1.99 -1.66 -8.44
C LEU A 597 -1.27 -0.48 -9.10
N ILE A 598 -1.79 0.06 -10.20
CA ILE A 598 -1.08 1.10 -10.97
C ILE A 598 -1.35 2.53 -10.51
N ARG A 599 -2.51 2.80 -9.88
CA ARG A 599 -2.82 4.14 -9.39
C ARG A 599 -1.78 4.67 -8.40
N GLY A 600 -1.59 6.00 -8.44
CA GLY A 600 -0.68 6.72 -7.54
C GLY A 600 0.79 6.70 -7.95
N GLN A 601 1.13 6.06 -9.07
CA GLN A 601 2.44 6.20 -9.70
C GLN A 601 2.54 7.51 -10.48
N ALA A 602 3.73 8.08 -10.58
CA ALA A 602 3.96 9.37 -11.24
C ALA A 602 3.48 9.36 -12.71
N TRP A 603 3.65 8.24 -13.40
CA TRP A 603 3.24 8.10 -14.81
C TRP A 603 1.72 7.94 -15.02
N SER A 604 0.98 7.52 -13.99
CA SER A 604 -0.43 7.11 -14.14
C SER A 604 -1.43 8.25 -13.96
N GLN A 605 -0.97 9.49 -13.74
CA GLN A 605 -1.81 10.60 -13.26
C GLN A 605 -2.88 11.02 -14.27
N LEU A 606 -2.61 10.91 -15.57
CA LEU A 606 -3.56 11.24 -16.64
C LEU A 606 -4.36 10.04 -17.16
N TYR A 607 -4.26 8.88 -16.53
CA TYR A 607 -4.93 7.69 -17.04
C TYR A 607 -6.41 7.62 -16.62
N TYR A 608 -6.68 7.87 -15.34
CA TYR A 608 -8.02 7.72 -14.78
C TYR A 608 -8.80 9.04 -14.78
N PRO A 609 -10.11 9.00 -15.09
CA PRO A 609 -11.00 10.14 -14.83
C PRO A 609 -10.97 10.57 -13.36
N GLU A 610 -11.26 11.84 -13.12
CA GLU A 610 -11.53 12.31 -11.75
C GLU A 610 -12.64 11.44 -11.13
N LYS A 611 -12.47 11.09 -9.85
CA LYS A 611 -13.45 10.30 -9.08
C LYS A 611 -13.66 8.86 -9.55
N PHE A 612 -12.83 8.34 -10.45
CA PHE A 612 -12.94 6.96 -10.93
C PHE A 612 -12.93 5.91 -9.79
N PHE A 613 -12.25 6.21 -8.68
CA PHE A 613 -12.18 5.34 -7.50
C PHE A 613 -13.16 5.73 -6.37
N GLU A 614 -14.03 6.74 -6.55
CA GLU A 614 -15.06 7.06 -5.54
C GLU A 614 -16.09 5.92 -5.46
N GLY A 615 -16.36 5.44 -4.24
CA GLY A 615 -17.28 4.33 -4.00
C GLY A 615 -16.74 2.95 -4.42
N ALA A 616 -15.47 2.85 -4.77
CA ALA A 616 -14.82 1.56 -5.02
C ALA A 616 -14.82 0.70 -3.74
N PRO A 617 -14.94 -0.65 -3.86
CA PRO A 617 -14.90 -1.53 -2.72
C PRO A 617 -13.55 -1.42 -1.99
N SER A 618 -13.62 -1.45 -0.66
CA SER A 618 -12.44 -1.59 0.19
C SER A 618 -11.74 -2.94 -0.08
N GLU A 619 -10.50 -3.10 0.34
CA GLU A 619 -9.74 -4.32 0.04
C GLU A 619 -10.45 -5.61 0.52
N ASP A 620 -11.06 -5.62 1.70
CA ASP A 620 -11.84 -6.75 2.23
C ASP A 620 -13.09 -7.09 1.42
N GLU A 621 -13.66 -6.09 0.75
CA GLU A 621 -14.86 -6.24 -0.07
C GLU A 621 -14.51 -6.68 -1.50
N ARG A 622 -13.22 -6.69 -1.86
CA ARG A 622 -12.77 -7.15 -3.17
C ARG A 622 -12.81 -8.68 -3.23
N PRO A 623 -13.27 -9.27 -4.35
CA PRO A 623 -13.23 -10.71 -4.52
C PRO A 623 -11.80 -11.23 -4.47
N ILE A 624 -11.53 -12.23 -3.63
CA ILE A 624 -10.25 -12.99 -3.66
C ILE A 624 -10.06 -13.65 -5.03
N ILE A 625 -11.17 -14.12 -5.63
CA ILE A 625 -11.19 -14.66 -6.98
C ILE A 625 -11.88 -13.67 -7.91
N GLU A 626 -11.13 -13.15 -8.87
CA GLU A 626 -11.67 -12.28 -9.93
C GLU A 626 -12.82 -12.99 -10.68
N ASP A 627 -13.92 -12.25 -10.85
CA ASP A 627 -15.07 -12.71 -11.64
C ASP A 627 -14.69 -12.81 -13.13
N PRO A 628 -15.06 -13.90 -13.84
CA PRO A 628 -14.77 -14.05 -15.27
C PRO A 628 -15.25 -12.89 -16.16
N SER A 629 -16.29 -12.17 -15.73
CA SER A 629 -16.81 -10.98 -16.43
C SER A 629 -15.80 -9.83 -16.46
N ALA A 630 -14.81 -9.77 -15.57
CA ALA A 630 -13.75 -8.76 -15.57
C ALA A 630 -12.95 -8.73 -16.89
N ALA A 631 -12.92 -9.83 -17.64
CA ALA A 631 -12.34 -9.89 -18.97
C ALA A 631 -13.06 -8.98 -20.00
N ILE A 632 -14.33 -8.64 -19.79
CA ILE A 632 -15.12 -7.77 -20.68
C ILE A 632 -14.64 -6.31 -20.59
N PRO A 633 -14.71 -5.62 -19.43
CA PRO A 633 -14.23 -4.24 -19.33
C PRO A 633 -12.74 -4.14 -19.66
N ARG A 634 -11.92 -5.14 -19.30
CA ARG A 634 -10.50 -5.18 -19.64
C ARG A 634 -10.24 -5.17 -21.15
N ARG A 635 -10.94 -6.01 -21.92
CA ARG A 635 -10.86 -5.99 -23.39
C ARG A 635 -11.29 -4.65 -23.98
N HIS A 636 -12.38 -4.08 -23.47
CA HIS A 636 -12.87 -2.78 -23.93
C HIS A 636 -11.87 -1.66 -23.65
N ARG A 637 -11.19 -1.68 -22.50
CA ARG A 637 -10.14 -0.71 -22.18
C ARG A 637 -8.91 -0.85 -23.05
N CYS A 638 -8.47 -2.07 -23.34
CA CYS A 638 -7.39 -2.29 -24.30
C CYS A 638 -7.76 -1.75 -25.70
N LEU A 639 -8.97 -2.07 -26.19
CA LEU A 639 -9.48 -1.58 -27.47
C LEU A 639 -9.61 -0.04 -27.49
N TRP A 640 -10.17 0.54 -26.42
CA TRP A 640 -10.31 1.99 -26.26
C TRP A 640 -8.95 2.68 -26.25
N LEU A 641 -7.98 2.19 -25.46
CA LEU A 641 -6.60 2.70 -25.46
C LEU A 641 -5.97 2.60 -26.85
N GLY A 642 -6.16 1.47 -27.54
CA GLY A 642 -5.73 1.30 -28.92
C GLY A 642 -6.31 2.35 -29.86
N ALA A 643 -7.62 2.62 -29.76
CA ALA A 643 -8.31 3.63 -30.56
C ALA A 643 -7.83 5.05 -30.23
N LYS A 644 -7.63 5.37 -28.95
CA LYS A 644 -7.09 6.66 -28.48
C LYS A 644 -5.67 6.88 -29.00
N ILE A 645 -4.78 5.90 -28.91
CA ILE A 645 -3.42 5.98 -29.48
C ILE A 645 -3.47 6.12 -31.01
N ALA A 646 -4.40 5.43 -31.69
CA ALA A 646 -4.55 5.55 -33.13
C ALA A 646 -5.00 6.94 -33.61
N THR A 647 -5.57 7.79 -32.73
CA THR A 647 -5.94 9.18 -33.09
C THR A 647 -4.74 10.04 -33.50
N PHE A 648 -3.54 9.70 -33.03
CA PHE A 648 -2.31 10.38 -33.43
C PHE A 648 -1.89 10.08 -34.88
N ASN A 649 -2.40 9.00 -35.48
CA ASN A 649 -2.09 8.53 -36.84
C ASN A 649 -0.57 8.41 -37.14
N ARG A 650 0.27 8.30 -36.10
CA ARG A 650 1.72 8.22 -36.21
C ARG A 650 2.24 6.79 -36.09
N TRP A 651 1.76 6.05 -35.09
CA TRP A 651 2.23 4.69 -34.78
C TRP A 651 1.25 3.60 -35.18
N MET A 652 -0.05 3.87 -35.00
CA MET A 652 -1.13 3.01 -35.42
C MET A 652 -2.22 3.82 -36.10
N ALA A 653 -2.95 3.16 -36.99
CA ALA A 653 -4.19 3.64 -37.58
C ALA A 653 -5.34 2.71 -37.17
N TYR A 654 -6.51 3.30 -36.89
CA TYR A 654 -7.76 2.57 -36.69
C TYR A 654 -8.65 2.83 -37.90
N THR A 655 -8.80 1.80 -38.74
CA THR A 655 -9.43 1.91 -40.06
C THR A 655 -10.94 1.98 -39.98
N SER A 656 -11.59 2.42 -41.07
CA SER A 656 -13.07 2.47 -41.18
C SER A 656 -13.74 1.10 -41.03
N ILE A 657 -13.01 0.01 -41.28
CA ILE A 657 -13.46 -1.37 -41.06
C ILE A 657 -13.16 -1.88 -39.64
N ARG A 658 -12.84 -0.97 -38.71
CA ARG A 658 -12.59 -1.25 -37.28
C ARG A 658 -11.41 -2.19 -37.05
N ARG A 659 -10.36 -2.03 -37.84
CA ARG A 659 -9.12 -2.79 -37.74
C ARG A 659 -7.96 -1.88 -37.37
N PHE A 660 -7.13 -2.33 -36.44
CA PHE A 660 -5.87 -1.68 -36.07
C PHE A 660 -4.77 -2.10 -37.03
N GLU A 661 -4.01 -1.12 -37.54
CA GLU A 661 -2.86 -1.36 -38.41
C GLU A 661 -1.68 -0.51 -37.92
N ALA A 662 -0.49 -1.09 -37.85
CA ALA A 662 0.73 -0.29 -37.66
C ALA A 662 0.97 0.58 -38.90
N THR A 663 1.36 1.84 -38.69
CA THR A 663 1.73 2.75 -39.79
C THR A 663 3.03 2.30 -40.45
N GLN A 664 3.38 2.93 -41.58
CA GLN A 664 4.65 2.63 -42.25
C GLN A 664 5.86 2.94 -41.35
N LEU A 665 5.85 4.10 -40.68
CA LEU A 665 6.86 4.49 -39.69
C LEU A 665 7.02 3.43 -38.58
N ALA A 666 5.91 2.96 -38.02
CA ALA A 666 5.92 1.96 -36.98
C ALA A 666 6.45 0.59 -37.43
N ARG A 667 6.30 0.24 -38.72
CA ARG A 667 6.90 -0.97 -39.30
C ARG A 667 8.40 -0.82 -39.49
N GLU A 668 8.89 0.37 -39.80
CA GLU A 668 10.33 0.65 -39.87
C GLU A 668 10.99 0.50 -38.50
N PHE A 669 10.27 0.83 -37.43
CA PHE A 669 10.73 0.61 -36.05
C PHE A 669 10.76 -0.86 -35.62
N ALA A 670 10.09 -1.76 -36.33
CA ALA A 670 9.93 -3.16 -35.90
C ALA A 670 11.27 -3.89 -35.74
N GLN A 671 12.26 -3.56 -36.59
CA GLN A 671 13.60 -4.13 -36.46
C GLN A 671 14.28 -3.68 -35.16
N THR A 672 14.27 -2.37 -34.88
CA THR A 672 14.83 -1.80 -33.64
C THR A 672 14.13 -2.37 -32.41
N ALA A 673 12.80 -2.40 -32.38
CA ALA A 673 12.02 -2.98 -31.29
C ALA A 673 12.31 -4.47 -31.06
N GLY A 674 12.68 -5.21 -32.11
CA GLY A 674 12.99 -6.64 -32.03
C GLY A 674 14.40 -6.99 -31.55
N SER A 675 15.34 -6.03 -31.55
CA SER A 675 16.76 -6.29 -31.24
C SER A 675 17.43 -5.27 -30.31
N CYS A 676 16.67 -4.33 -29.73
CA CYS A 676 17.24 -3.27 -28.90
C CYS A 676 17.93 -3.83 -27.63
N GLY A 677 19.05 -3.19 -27.25
CA GLY A 677 19.77 -3.54 -26.03
C GLY A 677 20.38 -4.94 -25.98
N GLY A 678 20.55 -5.61 -27.12
CA GLY A 678 21.06 -6.99 -27.17
C GLY A 678 20.07 -8.04 -26.64
N LEU A 679 18.81 -7.65 -26.45
CA LEU A 679 17.75 -8.56 -26.02
C LEU A 679 17.08 -9.20 -27.22
N ASN A 680 16.60 -10.42 -27.04
CA ASN A 680 15.94 -11.18 -28.09
C ASN A 680 14.61 -11.75 -27.57
N SER A 681 13.53 -11.03 -27.87
CA SER A 681 12.15 -11.46 -27.58
C SER A 681 11.66 -12.60 -28.47
N GLN A 682 12.48 -13.18 -29.35
CA GLN A 682 12.15 -14.33 -30.19
C GLN A 682 13.06 -15.56 -29.98
N ALA A 683 14.21 -15.43 -29.30
CA ALA A 683 15.14 -16.54 -29.08
C ALA A 683 14.60 -17.60 -28.11
N LEU A 684 14.66 -18.88 -28.50
CA LEU A 684 14.38 -20.02 -27.62
C LEU A 684 15.61 -20.32 -26.74
N VAL A 685 15.40 -20.81 -25.52
CA VAL A 685 16.50 -21.32 -24.68
C VAL A 685 17.19 -22.45 -25.45
N ALA A 686 18.45 -22.27 -25.83
CA ALA A 686 19.28 -23.41 -26.20
C ALA A 686 19.40 -24.28 -24.93
N ASN A 687 18.97 -25.53 -25.00
CA ASN A 687 19.15 -26.48 -23.90
C ASN A 687 20.64 -26.46 -23.50
N SER A 688 20.94 -25.87 -22.34
CA SER A 688 22.28 -25.86 -21.76
C SER A 688 22.57 -27.24 -21.16
N SER A 689 22.68 -28.24 -22.03
CA SER A 689 23.21 -29.57 -21.69
C SER A 689 24.47 -29.92 -22.49
N HIS A 690 25.03 -28.98 -23.27
CA HIS A 690 26.22 -29.24 -24.09
C HIS A 690 27.14 -28.02 -24.28
N VAL A 691 27.39 -27.23 -23.24
CA VAL A 691 28.52 -26.28 -23.23
C VAL A 691 29.32 -26.48 -21.95
N ASP A 692 29.97 -27.64 -21.86
CA ASP A 692 31.00 -27.96 -20.86
C ASP A 692 31.89 -29.10 -21.39
N ILE A 693 32.28 -29.04 -22.68
CA ILE A 693 33.40 -29.85 -23.22
C ILE A 693 34.02 -29.02 -24.34
N GLU A 694 34.96 -28.12 -24.00
CA GLU A 694 36.08 -27.64 -24.84
C GLU A 694 36.73 -26.40 -24.20
N MET A 695 37.22 -26.51 -22.96
CA MET A 695 38.29 -25.65 -22.44
C MET A 695 39.21 -26.43 -21.49
N SER A 696 39.60 -27.63 -21.92
CA SER A 696 40.76 -28.33 -21.38
C SER A 696 41.42 -29.06 -22.53
N GLY A 697 42.38 -28.41 -23.19
CA GLY A 697 43.07 -28.96 -24.34
C GLY A 697 43.79 -27.92 -25.21
N ALA A 698 44.69 -27.14 -24.63
CA ALA A 698 45.90 -26.59 -25.27
C ALA A 698 46.80 -25.99 -24.20
#